data_AF-A0ABD1QQ41-F1
#
_entry.id   AF-A0ABD1QQ41-F1
#
_cell.length_a   1.000
_cell.length_b   1.000
_cell.length_c   1.000
_cell.angle_alpha   90.00
_cell.angle_beta   90.00
_cell.angle_gamma   90.00
#
_symmetry.space_group_name_H-M   'P 1'
#
loop_
_entity.id
_entity.type
_entity.pdbx_description
1 polymer ?
#
loop_
_entity_poly.entity_id
_entity_poly.type
_entity_poly.pdbx_seq_one_letter_code
_entity_poly.pdbx_strand_id
1 'polypeptide(L)'
;MEELGFECFNDLLSRSFFQRLSGTDSHFVMHDLINDLAQLVAGGTCYRLDEKVNTNREYRIPEKTRHASFLRHEFEVFTKFRAFKQVQGLRTFLPMPVQNSHVWPPFYLSNKILLELLPELHRLRVLSLSGYSITELPSIICKLIHLRYLNLSGTSIVSLPDSISDLYNLNTLSLRNCRFICRLPPAIGSLSNLRHLDISNTDQLREMPVGIGNLKSLQTLPKLVVSKVGGLGLRELGNLEHLRGTLAISELQNVTDIEDAKEACLRRKQELDELQLAWGKDIDVSIDRRSEENVLDMLQPHENLRNLKIEFYGAANFPSWVGDRLFCKLLSISLGSCSECTSLPPLGQLPKLTHLRVEGMRKVNHIGVEFCGAAAVPFQRLESLRFYDMPEWETWSRSADGEESDNQFPHLTQLTIFKCPKLTNVSPLKLPILRELDLQECSNVVLQSFSNLNKLNYLKVDSVTGLSHLPGELLQSTESLEVLECCNCRELLSLWENGVTAEHLICLRRLVIADCSELVSLCEEEQQMPCNLEVLELFRCASLTSIPNMSNLRILREFIIKNCQRLFTFPENGVPPMLRRLEILSCNALVSLPSSFSNLEKLEIKDCSSLRTCLDGNFPMTLKKLSIKNCKQLSEVMLPPNSEISLEELTIFKWLNFNSLLQRVHSFSLLFELYLSDCNDLDNIPEQGLPPNLRTLSIEHCSKLKSLPMQIRNLTSLVSFEIRTCRRLQNFPRCDFPPNLSSLRIWDSRKLNPLATWGLHRLTSLREFSICGGFQEMEFLGDDDSLFPHSLIKFSIARFPKLTSLSKVLENLTSLQHLSIMNCTSLNVLPGENLLDKLWHLEISDCPPLKQRCLKDKGDYWNKIAGIPCVEIDGTYIYRQNSG
;
A
#
# COMPACT_ATOMS: atom_id res chain seq x y z
N MET A 1 -8.80 -10.69 35.31
CA MET A 1 -9.28 -9.39 34.77
C MET A 1 -9.45 -9.46 33.27
N GLU A 2 -8.45 -9.90 32.49
CA GLU A 2 -8.64 -10.14 31.04
C GLU A 2 -9.65 -11.27 30.76
N GLU A 3 -9.53 -12.43 31.42
CA GLU A 3 -10.50 -13.53 31.28
C GLU A 3 -11.91 -13.10 31.66
N LEU A 4 -12.09 -12.52 32.86
CA LEU A 4 -13.36 -11.91 33.27
C LEU A 4 -13.87 -10.85 32.27
N GLY A 5 -12.98 -10.05 31.69
CA GLY A 5 -13.33 -9.05 30.68
C GLY A 5 -13.80 -9.70 29.37
N PHE A 6 -13.16 -10.80 28.97
CA PHE A 6 -13.53 -11.62 27.82
C PHE A 6 -14.85 -12.37 28.06
N GLU A 7 -15.06 -12.91 29.25
CA GLU A 7 -16.34 -13.50 29.68
C GLU A 7 -17.47 -12.47 29.67
N CYS A 8 -17.23 -11.27 30.24
CA CYS A 8 -18.20 -10.17 30.18
C CYS A 8 -18.48 -9.77 28.73
N PHE A 9 -17.45 -9.66 27.90
CA PHE A 9 -17.61 -9.34 26.47
C PHE A 9 -18.42 -10.42 25.74
N ASN A 10 -18.13 -11.69 25.99
CA ASN A 10 -18.85 -12.82 25.39
C ASN A 10 -20.29 -12.93 25.89
N ASP A 11 -20.57 -12.58 27.15
CA ASP A 11 -21.94 -12.48 27.67
C ASP A 11 -22.69 -11.33 26.98
N LEU A 12 -22.05 -10.18 26.77
CA LEU A 12 -22.65 -9.09 25.99
C LEU A 12 -22.86 -9.49 24.52
N LEU A 13 -21.93 -10.21 23.91
CA LEU A 13 -22.04 -10.73 22.55
C LEU A 13 -23.17 -11.77 22.42
N SER A 14 -23.28 -12.70 23.36
CA SER A 14 -24.31 -13.74 23.35
C SER A 14 -25.72 -13.15 23.53
N ARG A 15 -25.83 -12.05 24.26
CA ARG A 15 -27.06 -11.25 24.42
C ARG A 15 -27.35 -10.33 23.24
N SER A 16 -26.58 -10.40 22.16
CA SER A 16 -26.70 -9.54 20.97
C SER A 16 -26.55 -8.03 21.27
N PHE A 17 -25.92 -7.69 22.41
CA PHE A 17 -25.56 -6.30 22.73
C PHE A 17 -24.50 -5.80 21.74
N PHE A 18 -23.54 -6.67 21.44
CA PHE A 18 -22.66 -6.55 20.29
C PHE A 18 -23.08 -7.54 19.20
N GLN A 19 -22.92 -7.16 17.94
CA GLN A 19 -23.16 -7.99 16.77
C GLN A 19 -21.86 -8.06 15.96
N ARG A 20 -21.51 -9.25 15.47
CA ARG A 20 -20.38 -9.41 14.56
C ARG A 20 -20.70 -8.74 13.24
N LEU A 21 -19.78 -7.92 12.74
CA LEU A 21 -19.90 -7.35 11.40
C LEU A 21 -19.70 -8.46 10.36
N SER A 22 -20.62 -8.61 9.40
CA SER A 22 -20.53 -9.66 8.38
C SER A 22 -19.23 -9.54 7.58
N GLY A 23 -18.41 -10.59 7.56
CA GLY A 23 -17.17 -10.65 6.77
C GLY A 23 -15.88 -10.37 7.54
N THR A 24 -15.92 -10.10 8.85
CA THR A 24 -14.70 -10.04 9.68
C THR A 24 -14.90 -10.66 11.07
N ASP A 25 -14.00 -11.56 11.48
CA ASP A 25 -14.09 -12.23 12.79
C ASP A 25 -13.72 -11.36 14.00
N SER A 26 -13.14 -10.17 13.76
CA SER A 26 -12.58 -9.29 14.80
C SER A 26 -13.35 -8.00 15.04
N HIS A 27 -14.39 -7.68 14.25
CA HIS A 27 -15.15 -6.44 14.39
C HIS A 27 -16.56 -6.69 14.92
N PHE A 28 -16.92 -5.84 15.88
CA PHE A 28 -18.19 -5.89 16.57
C PHE A 28 -18.83 -4.51 16.52
N VAL A 29 -20.12 -4.47 16.20
CA VAL A 29 -20.94 -3.27 16.20
C VAL A 29 -22.00 -3.37 17.29
N MET A 30 -22.42 -2.21 17.78
CA MET A 30 -23.54 -2.10 18.70
C MET A 30 -24.68 -1.42 17.96
N HIS A 31 -25.89 -1.93 18.12
CA HIS A 31 -27.08 -1.30 17.53
C HIS A 31 -27.29 0.11 18.11
N ASP A 32 -27.73 1.08 17.31
CA ASP A 32 -27.84 2.49 17.71
C ASP A 32 -28.66 2.68 18.99
N LEU A 33 -29.83 2.05 19.09
CA LEU A 33 -30.66 2.09 20.32
C LEU A 33 -29.95 1.55 21.57
N ILE A 34 -29.11 0.52 21.42
CA ILE A 34 -28.34 -0.05 22.53
C ILE A 34 -27.19 0.90 22.91
N ASN A 35 -26.58 1.54 21.92
CA ASN A 35 -25.59 2.59 22.13
C ASN A 35 -26.20 3.81 22.84
N ASP A 36 -27.39 4.25 22.46
CA ASP A 36 -28.11 5.35 23.12
C ASP A 36 -28.43 5.00 24.58
N LEU A 37 -28.91 3.78 24.83
CA LEU A 37 -29.13 3.28 26.19
C LEU A 37 -27.82 3.22 26.99
N ALA A 38 -26.74 2.73 26.40
CA ALA A 38 -25.43 2.67 27.05
C ALA A 38 -24.90 4.08 27.40
N GLN A 39 -25.10 5.06 26.52
CA GLN A 39 -24.74 6.46 26.78
C GLN A 39 -25.58 7.08 27.89
N LEU A 40 -26.90 6.80 27.91
CA LEU A 40 -27.80 7.25 28.96
C LEU A 40 -27.39 6.69 30.32
N VAL A 41 -27.14 5.38 30.39
CA VAL A 41 -26.73 4.68 31.63
C VAL A 41 -25.34 5.10 32.10
N ALA A 42 -24.40 5.35 31.18
CA ALA A 42 -23.09 5.88 31.52
C ALA A 42 -23.16 7.25 32.20
N GLY A 43 -24.28 7.98 32.08
CA GLY A 43 -24.59 9.14 32.92
C GLY A 43 -23.49 10.20 32.93
N GLY A 44 -22.75 10.38 31.82
CA GLY A 44 -21.65 11.33 31.64
C GLY A 44 -20.27 10.89 32.18
N THR A 45 -20.10 9.64 32.60
CA THR A 45 -18.76 9.08 32.92
C THR A 45 -17.93 8.83 31.67
N CYS A 46 -18.57 8.62 30.52
CA CYS A 46 -17.94 8.50 29.21
C CYS A 46 -18.20 9.77 28.39
N TYR A 47 -17.18 10.26 27.71
CA TYR A 47 -17.26 11.41 26.83
C TYR A 47 -16.62 11.06 25.49
N ARG A 48 -17.33 11.34 24.40
CA ARG A 48 -16.85 11.12 23.05
C ARG A 48 -16.75 12.46 22.33
N LEU A 49 -15.54 12.80 21.88
CA LEU A 49 -15.27 14.02 21.15
C LEU A 49 -15.38 13.75 19.64
N ASP A 50 -16.58 14.01 19.09
CA ASP A 50 -16.99 13.61 17.72
C ASP A 50 -17.20 14.75 16.70
N GLU A 51 -16.87 16.00 17.03
CA GLU A 51 -17.16 17.11 16.09
C GLU A 51 -16.06 17.39 15.06
N LYS A 52 -16.53 17.79 13.86
CA LYS A 52 -15.75 18.34 12.75
C LYS A 52 -14.89 19.51 13.24
N VAL A 53 -13.67 19.59 12.72
CA VAL A 53 -12.60 20.52 13.09
C VAL A 53 -12.91 21.99 12.77
N ASN A 54 -13.97 22.56 13.36
CA ASN A 54 -14.24 24.00 13.36
C ASN A 54 -13.86 24.56 14.74
N THR A 55 -12.57 24.83 14.87
CA THR A 55 -11.84 25.14 16.10
C THR A 55 -12.02 26.59 16.55
N ASN A 56 -13.19 26.94 17.10
CA ASN A 56 -13.37 28.17 17.90
C ASN A 56 -14.41 28.02 19.04
N ARG A 57 -14.98 26.83 19.27
CA ARG A 57 -15.90 26.60 20.40
C ARG A 57 -15.16 25.94 21.56
N GLU A 58 -15.26 26.51 22.75
CA GLU A 58 -14.79 25.85 23.97
C GLU A 58 -15.69 24.64 24.26
N TYR A 59 -15.10 23.44 24.27
CA TYR A 59 -15.82 22.22 24.60
C TYR A 59 -16.09 22.17 26.11
N ARG A 60 -17.37 22.05 26.49
CA ARG A 60 -17.75 21.83 27.89
C ARG A 60 -17.76 20.33 28.20
N ILE A 61 -16.67 19.83 28.76
CA ILE A 61 -16.54 18.42 29.15
C ILE A 61 -17.10 18.24 30.58
N PRO A 62 -17.98 17.26 30.85
CA PRO A 62 -18.48 17.01 32.19
C PRO A 62 -17.35 16.70 33.19
N GLU A 63 -17.35 17.33 34.36
CA GLU A 63 -16.32 17.11 35.39
C GLU A 63 -16.24 15.65 35.88
N LYS A 64 -17.37 14.93 35.83
CA LYS A 64 -17.47 13.51 36.20
C LYS A 64 -16.91 12.55 35.14
N THR A 65 -16.45 13.04 33.99
CA THR A 65 -15.90 12.20 32.92
C THR A 65 -14.67 11.42 33.43
N ARG A 66 -14.72 10.11 33.22
CA ARG A 66 -13.66 9.13 33.54
C ARG A 66 -13.06 8.53 32.29
N HIS A 67 -13.82 8.44 31.20
CA HIS A 67 -13.36 7.82 29.96
C HIS A 67 -13.60 8.76 28.80
N ALA A 68 -12.54 9.13 28.10
CA ALA A 68 -12.59 9.95 26.91
C ALA A 68 -12.12 9.17 25.68
N SER A 69 -12.93 9.21 24.63
CA SER A 69 -12.51 8.78 23.30
C SER A 69 -12.73 9.88 22.27
N PHE A 70 -11.98 9.85 21.17
CA PHE A 70 -12.07 10.88 20.13
C PHE A 70 -11.73 10.33 18.75
N LEU A 71 -12.34 10.91 17.72
CA LEU A 71 -11.98 10.60 16.33
C LEU A 71 -10.65 11.26 15.97
N ARG A 72 -9.74 10.44 15.41
CA ARG A 72 -8.44 10.92 14.91
C ARG A 72 -8.64 11.73 13.65
N HIS A 73 -8.03 12.90 13.63
CA HIS A 73 -7.88 13.74 12.45
C HIS A 73 -6.40 13.80 12.05
N GLU A 74 -6.14 14.09 10.78
CA GLU A 74 -4.78 14.22 10.22
C GLU A 74 -3.89 15.13 11.09
N PHE A 75 -4.46 16.22 11.63
CA PHE A 75 -3.77 17.14 12.51
C PHE A 75 -4.56 17.34 13.81
N GLU A 76 -3.96 16.94 14.93
CA GLU A 76 -4.54 17.10 16.26
C GLU A 76 -3.94 18.32 16.95
N VAL A 77 -4.64 19.44 16.84
CA VAL A 77 -4.27 20.71 17.46
C VAL A 77 -4.57 20.73 18.96
N PHE A 78 -3.73 21.44 19.71
CA PHE A 78 -3.86 21.55 21.16
C PHE A 78 -5.20 22.16 21.64
N THR A 79 -5.74 23.14 20.91
CA THR A 79 -6.98 23.84 21.26
C THR A 79 -8.18 22.90 21.40
N LYS A 80 -8.22 21.83 20.59
CA LYS A 80 -9.24 20.77 20.65
C LYS A 80 -9.25 20.03 21.98
N PHE A 81 -8.09 19.85 22.62
CA PHE A 81 -7.95 19.06 23.84
C PHE A 81 -7.78 19.90 25.11
N ARG A 82 -7.71 21.22 24.99
CA ARG A 82 -7.47 22.14 26.12
C ARG A 82 -8.46 21.96 27.27
N ALA A 83 -9.73 21.65 26.98
CA ALA A 83 -10.77 21.45 27.97
C ALA A 83 -10.50 20.27 28.93
N PHE A 84 -9.70 19.27 28.51
CA PHE A 84 -9.35 18.14 29.38
C PHE A 84 -8.48 18.54 30.57
N LYS A 85 -7.81 19.71 30.56
CA LYS A 85 -7.07 20.23 31.74
C LYS A 85 -7.98 20.39 32.96
N GLN A 86 -9.28 20.60 32.77
CA GLN A 86 -10.25 20.77 33.86
C GLN A 86 -10.80 19.43 34.38
N VAL A 87 -10.54 18.31 33.69
CA VAL A 87 -11.11 16.99 34.00
C VAL A 87 -10.16 16.17 34.87
N GLN A 88 -10.14 16.46 36.16
CA GLN A 88 -9.28 15.80 37.16
C GLN A 88 -9.61 14.31 37.38
N GLY A 89 -10.74 13.85 36.83
CA GLY A 89 -11.23 12.49 37.00
C GLY A 89 -10.73 11.47 35.98
N LEU A 90 -10.07 11.90 34.91
CA LEU A 90 -9.88 11.11 33.70
C LEU A 90 -8.97 9.87 33.93
N ARG A 91 -9.46 8.72 33.48
CA ARG A 91 -8.79 7.41 33.57
C ARG A 91 -8.43 6.83 32.20
N THR A 92 -9.10 7.26 31.15
CA THR A 92 -8.89 6.74 29.80
C THR A 92 -8.86 7.90 28.81
N PHE A 93 -7.83 7.94 27.97
CA PHE A 93 -7.66 8.90 26.89
C PHE A 93 -7.29 8.14 25.61
N LEU A 94 -8.28 7.93 24.74
CA LEU A 94 -8.20 6.99 23.63
C LEU A 94 -8.59 7.61 22.27
N PRO A 95 -7.66 7.76 21.32
CA PRO A 95 -8.02 7.90 19.92
C PRO A 95 -8.74 6.65 19.41
N MET A 96 -9.79 6.84 18.61
CA MET A 96 -10.50 5.74 17.97
C MET A 96 -9.59 5.02 16.95
N PRO A 97 -9.66 3.68 16.84
CA PRO A 97 -8.92 2.92 15.84
C PRO A 97 -9.37 3.34 14.43
N VAL A 98 -8.42 3.46 13.51
CA VAL A 98 -8.65 3.81 12.11
C VAL A 98 -8.63 2.49 11.35
N GLN A 99 -9.77 2.12 10.80
CA GLN A 99 -9.91 0.96 9.92
C GLN A 99 -9.15 1.32 8.63
N ASN A 100 -8.05 0.62 8.33
CA ASN A 100 -7.13 0.81 7.19
C ASN A 100 -5.94 1.77 7.38
N SER A 101 -4.97 1.43 8.24
CA SER A 101 -3.65 2.09 8.20
C SER A 101 -2.55 1.16 7.68
N HIS A 102 -2.61 0.81 6.39
CA HIS A 102 -1.40 0.43 5.64
C HIS A 102 -0.46 1.64 5.42
N VAL A 103 -0.90 2.84 5.81
CA VAL A 103 -0.20 4.10 5.67
C VAL A 103 0.64 4.36 6.93
N TRP A 104 1.95 4.52 6.72
CA TRP A 104 2.91 5.09 7.67
C TRP A 104 2.41 6.43 8.23
N PRO A 105 2.70 6.78 9.51
CA PRO A 105 1.76 7.51 10.37
C PRO A 105 1.15 8.76 9.70
N PRO A 106 -0.15 8.73 9.34
CA PRO A 106 -0.80 9.84 8.65
C PRO A 106 -1.35 10.89 9.62
N PHE A 107 -1.04 10.78 10.93
CA PHE A 107 -1.60 11.65 11.95
C PHE A 107 -0.50 12.38 12.71
N TYR A 108 -0.69 13.68 12.89
CA TYR A 108 0.21 14.57 13.58
C TYR A 108 -0.42 15.05 14.87
N LEU A 109 0.34 14.96 15.97
CA LEU A 109 -0.11 15.38 17.29
C LEU A 109 0.69 16.60 17.72
N SER A 110 0.01 17.69 18.09
CA SER A 110 0.69 18.87 18.66
C SER A 110 1.49 18.47 19.90
N ASN A 111 2.78 18.83 19.93
CA ASN A 111 3.64 18.53 21.08
C ASN A 111 3.20 19.22 22.38
N LYS A 112 2.44 20.32 22.29
CA LYS A 112 1.78 20.92 23.47
C LYS A 112 0.87 19.92 24.18
N ILE A 113 0.29 18.93 23.47
CA ILE A 113 -0.51 17.86 24.10
C ILE A 113 0.38 16.96 24.95
N LEU A 114 1.54 16.54 24.43
CA LEU A 114 2.47 15.67 25.14
C LEU A 114 3.14 16.37 26.34
N LEU A 115 3.51 17.63 26.18
CA LEU A 115 4.30 18.39 27.15
C LEU A 115 3.45 19.15 28.18
N GLU A 116 2.24 19.60 27.83
CA GLU A 116 1.41 20.43 28.72
C GLU A 116 0.09 19.79 29.15
N LEU A 117 -0.51 18.90 28.34
CA LEU A 117 -1.81 18.31 28.70
C LEU A 117 -1.65 16.99 29.45
N LEU A 118 -0.94 16.02 28.87
CA LEU A 118 -0.81 14.69 29.46
C LEU A 118 -0.27 14.70 30.90
N PRO A 119 0.73 15.54 31.27
CA PRO A 119 1.24 15.56 32.63
C PRO A 119 0.22 15.91 33.71
N GLU A 120 -0.81 16.68 33.37
CA GLU A 120 -1.88 17.11 34.29
C GLU A 120 -2.92 16.01 34.55
N LEU A 121 -2.93 14.94 33.74
CA LEU A 121 -3.93 13.87 33.79
C LEU A 121 -3.50 12.75 34.76
N HIS A 122 -3.19 13.08 36.00
CA HIS A 122 -2.54 12.16 36.96
C HIS A 122 -3.27 10.83 37.25
N ARG A 123 -4.58 10.74 36.99
CA ARG A 123 -5.39 9.54 37.25
C ARG A 123 -5.51 8.59 36.06
N LEU A 124 -4.77 8.86 34.99
CA LEU A 124 -4.83 8.08 33.75
C LEU A 124 -4.35 6.65 34.00
N ARG A 125 -5.13 5.69 33.49
CA ARG A 125 -4.85 4.25 33.50
C ARG A 125 -4.65 3.70 32.10
N VAL A 126 -5.28 4.32 31.10
CA VAL A 126 -5.22 3.90 29.70
C VAL A 126 -4.88 5.11 28.85
N LEU A 127 -3.71 5.06 28.21
CA LEU A 127 -3.23 6.06 27.26
C LEU A 127 -2.91 5.39 25.93
N SER A 128 -3.50 5.87 24.85
CA SER A 128 -3.10 5.48 23.50
C SER A 128 -2.69 6.70 22.71
N LEU A 129 -1.48 6.64 22.14
CA LEU A 129 -0.92 7.60 21.19
C LEU A 129 -0.64 6.91 19.85
N SER A 130 -1.33 5.79 19.59
CA SER A 130 -1.09 4.95 18.42
C SER A 130 -1.37 5.69 17.11
N GLY A 131 -0.48 5.53 16.14
CA GLY A 131 -0.59 6.03 14.78
C GLY A 131 -0.21 7.50 14.61
N TYR A 132 0.25 8.18 15.66
CA TYR A 132 0.78 9.54 15.54
C TYR A 132 2.27 9.56 15.19
N SER A 133 2.70 10.57 14.44
CA SER A 133 4.11 10.84 14.11
C SER A 133 4.92 11.38 15.30
N ILE A 134 5.00 10.57 16.36
CA ILE A 134 5.78 10.84 17.58
C ILE A 134 7.13 10.15 17.45
N THR A 135 8.21 10.90 17.64
CA THR A 135 9.60 10.41 17.52
C THR A 135 10.31 10.30 18.86
N GLU A 136 9.91 11.11 19.83
CA GLU A 136 10.40 11.14 21.20
C GLU A 136 9.20 11.17 22.16
N LEU A 137 9.22 10.30 23.17
CA LEU A 137 8.23 10.32 24.26
C LEU A 137 8.86 11.07 25.45
N PRO A 138 8.30 12.22 25.88
CA PRO A 138 8.92 12.99 26.95
C PRO A 138 8.86 12.24 28.29
N SER A 139 9.96 12.29 29.06
CA SER A 139 10.10 11.58 30.35
C SER A 139 9.04 11.96 31.39
N ILE A 140 8.42 13.14 31.23
CA ILE A 140 7.31 13.61 32.07
C ILE A 140 6.12 12.63 32.10
N ILE A 141 5.92 11.82 31.04
CA ILE A 141 4.84 10.83 30.96
C ILE A 141 4.99 9.74 32.03
N CYS A 142 6.20 9.52 32.53
CA CYS A 142 6.50 8.58 33.61
C CYS A 142 5.89 9.01 34.95
N LYS A 143 5.42 10.26 35.09
CA LYS A 143 4.64 10.72 36.27
C LYS A 143 3.23 10.13 36.33
N LEU A 144 2.74 9.51 35.26
CA LEU A 144 1.42 8.88 35.21
C LEU A 144 1.44 7.47 35.85
N ILE A 145 1.82 7.40 37.13
CA ILE A 145 2.09 6.15 37.87
C ILE A 145 0.91 5.16 37.93
N HIS A 146 -0.31 5.61 37.62
CA HIS A 146 -1.51 4.77 37.57
C HIS A 146 -1.74 4.10 36.21
N LEU A 147 -0.90 4.36 35.20
CA LEU A 147 -0.99 3.73 33.89
C LEU A 147 -0.89 2.21 34.00
N ARG A 148 -1.82 1.55 33.33
CA ARG A 148 -1.91 0.10 33.14
C ARG A 148 -1.79 -0.29 31.68
N TYR A 149 -2.14 0.61 30.77
CA TYR A 149 -2.09 0.40 29.33
C TYR A 149 -1.48 1.62 28.66
N LEU A 150 -0.37 1.41 27.95
CA LEU A 150 0.30 2.39 27.11
C LEU A 150 0.45 1.83 25.70
N ASN A 151 -0.17 2.49 24.73
CA ASN A 151 -0.10 2.09 23.33
C ASN A 151 0.55 3.18 22.48
N LEU A 152 1.70 2.87 21.92
CA LEU A 152 2.49 3.69 21.01
C LEU A 152 2.56 3.06 19.61
N SER A 153 1.68 2.09 19.31
CA SER A 153 1.71 1.35 18.05
C SER A 153 1.67 2.27 16.83
N GLY A 154 2.49 2.00 15.82
CA GLY A 154 2.54 2.76 14.57
C GLY A 154 3.05 4.19 14.74
N THR A 155 3.77 4.50 15.83
CA THR A 155 4.50 5.77 15.97
C THR A 155 5.90 5.65 15.36
N SER A 156 6.61 6.78 15.25
CA SER A 156 8.00 6.84 14.73
C SER A 156 9.04 6.93 15.85
N ILE A 157 8.72 6.36 17.02
CA ILE A 157 9.56 6.49 18.22
C ILE A 157 10.89 5.76 18.05
N VAL A 158 12.00 6.42 18.40
CA VAL A 158 13.36 5.87 18.27
C VAL A 158 13.83 5.20 19.57
N SER A 159 13.41 5.76 20.71
CA SER A 159 13.68 5.19 22.04
C SER A 159 12.60 5.61 23.04
N LEU A 160 12.40 4.78 24.06
CA LEU A 160 11.60 5.14 25.23
C LEU A 160 12.47 5.82 26.30
N PRO A 161 11.92 6.72 27.11
CA PRO A 161 12.66 7.29 28.24
C PRO A 161 13.01 6.18 29.25
N ASP A 162 14.23 6.24 29.83
CA ASP A 162 14.69 5.23 30.79
C ASP A 162 13.76 5.14 32.02
N SER A 163 13.13 6.25 32.40
CA SER A 163 12.13 6.33 33.48
C SER A 163 10.80 5.64 33.17
N ILE A 164 10.58 5.06 31.97
CA ILE A 164 9.34 4.31 31.70
C ILE A 164 9.18 3.11 32.63
N SER A 165 10.30 2.60 33.14
CA SER A 165 10.36 1.55 34.17
C SER A 165 9.74 1.95 35.51
N ASP A 166 9.55 3.26 35.75
CA ASP A 166 8.88 3.76 36.95
C ASP A 166 7.35 3.55 36.90
N LEU A 167 6.79 3.14 35.75
CA LEU A 167 5.38 2.80 35.59
C LEU A 167 5.07 1.37 36.09
N TYR A 168 5.37 1.08 37.35
CA TYR A 168 5.26 -0.27 37.94
C TYR A 168 3.85 -0.91 37.91
N ASN A 169 2.80 -0.12 37.64
CA ASN A 169 1.43 -0.63 37.43
C ASN A 169 1.11 -1.03 35.98
N LEU A 170 2.06 -0.86 35.05
CA LEU A 170 1.83 -1.12 33.63
C LEU A 170 1.61 -2.62 33.37
N ASN A 171 0.48 -2.95 32.75
CA ASN A 171 0.12 -4.31 32.33
C ASN A 171 0.35 -4.53 30.83
N THR A 172 0.18 -3.49 30.01
CA THR A 172 0.35 -3.57 28.56
C THR A 172 1.20 -2.40 28.07
N LEU A 173 2.27 -2.72 27.36
CA LEU A 173 3.05 -1.80 26.55
C LEU A 173 3.02 -2.30 25.11
N SER A 174 2.40 -1.52 24.21
CA SER A 174 2.34 -1.86 22.79
C SER A 174 3.18 -0.88 21.97
N LEU A 175 4.18 -1.43 21.29
CA LEU A 175 5.12 -0.80 20.36
C LEU A 175 4.96 -1.39 18.95
N ARG A 176 3.84 -2.05 18.67
CA ARG A 176 3.59 -2.70 17.38
C ARG A 176 3.77 -1.73 16.22
N ASN A 177 4.45 -2.14 15.16
CA ASN A 177 4.75 -1.30 13.99
C ASN A 177 5.60 -0.04 14.29
N CYS A 178 6.30 0.05 15.43
CA CYS A 178 7.29 1.11 15.68
C CYS A 178 8.60 0.76 14.98
N ARG A 179 8.68 0.99 13.66
CA ARG A 179 9.80 0.50 12.84
C ARG A 179 11.17 1.11 13.16
N PHE A 180 11.18 2.29 13.80
CA PHE A 180 12.39 3.04 14.12
C PHE A 180 12.94 2.82 15.53
N ILE A 181 12.25 2.06 16.38
CA ILE A 181 12.75 1.83 17.74
C ILE A 181 13.99 0.95 17.70
N CYS A 182 15.11 1.45 18.24
CA CYS A 182 16.39 0.75 18.16
C CYS A 182 16.71 -0.06 19.42
N ARG A 183 16.22 0.39 20.59
CA ARG A 183 16.48 -0.23 21.90
C ARG A 183 15.30 -0.09 22.83
N LEU A 184 15.14 -1.06 23.72
CA LEU A 184 14.27 -0.95 24.89
C LEU A 184 15.08 -0.42 26.09
N PRO A 185 14.43 0.24 27.06
CA PRO A 185 15.07 0.70 28.29
C PRO A 185 15.73 -0.45 29.07
N PRO A 186 16.96 -0.27 29.60
CA PRO A 186 17.67 -1.31 30.34
C PRO A 186 16.88 -1.86 31.54
N ALA A 187 16.13 -0.99 32.22
CA ALA A 187 15.37 -1.35 33.42
C ALA A 187 13.95 -1.89 33.11
N ILE A 188 13.60 -2.22 31.86
CA ILE A 188 12.22 -2.65 31.53
C ILE A 188 11.82 -3.93 32.27
N GLY A 189 12.79 -4.79 32.61
CA GLY A 189 12.59 -6.00 33.41
C GLY A 189 12.06 -5.76 34.83
N SER A 190 12.06 -4.52 35.31
CA SER A 190 11.49 -4.15 36.62
C SER A 190 9.96 -4.04 36.61
N LEU A 191 9.31 -4.04 35.44
CA LEU A 191 7.87 -3.92 35.28
C LEU A 191 7.13 -5.24 35.60
N SER A 192 7.18 -5.70 36.85
CA SER A 192 6.71 -7.02 37.27
C SER A 192 5.23 -7.33 36.99
N ASN A 193 4.40 -6.30 36.78
CA ASN A 193 2.98 -6.42 36.44
C ASN A 193 2.70 -6.49 34.92
N LEU A 194 3.74 -6.36 34.09
CA LEU A 194 3.62 -6.37 32.64
C LEU A 194 3.24 -7.78 32.15
N ARG A 195 2.17 -7.84 31.37
CA ARG A 195 1.61 -9.05 30.77
C ARG A 195 1.75 -9.07 29.26
N HIS A 196 1.72 -7.89 28.64
CA HIS A 196 1.83 -7.78 27.19
C HIS A 196 2.89 -6.75 26.83
N LEU A 197 3.97 -7.21 26.22
CA LEU A 197 4.97 -6.38 25.56
C LEU A 197 4.90 -6.68 24.06
N ASP A 198 4.09 -5.91 23.34
CA ASP A 198 3.91 -6.12 21.90
C ASP A 198 4.94 -5.29 21.12
N ILE A 199 6.02 -5.94 20.69
CA ILE A 199 7.09 -5.38 19.85
C ILE A 199 7.03 -5.97 18.42
N SER A 200 5.85 -6.34 17.95
CA SER A 200 5.69 -6.87 16.58
C SER A 200 6.07 -5.80 15.55
N ASN A 201 6.77 -6.18 14.48
CA ASN A 201 7.17 -5.28 13.38
C ASN A 201 8.02 -4.07 13.83
N THR A 202 8.93 -4.30 14.79
CA THR A 202 10.00 -3.35 15.17
C THR A 202 11.30 -3.72 14.45
N ASP A 203 11.47 -3.22 13.22
CA ASP A 203 12.51 -3.66 12.30
C ASP A 203 13.93 -3.28 12.76
N GLN A 204 14.09 -2.13 13.42
CA GLN A 204 15.38 -1.63 13.91
C GLN A 204 15.76 -2.10 15.32
N LEU A 205 14.89 -2.84 16.02
CA LEU A 205 15.20 -3.36 17.36
C LEU A 205 16.16 -4.55 17.23
N ARG A 206 17.42 -4.36 17.62
CA ARG A 206 18.53 -5.31 17.45
C ARG A 206 18.96 -6.06 18.70
N GLU A 207 18.53 -5.61 19.88
CA GLU A 207 18.92 -6.24 21.15
C GLU A 207 17.76 -6.22 22.15
N MET A 208 17.74 -7.23 23.02
CA MET A 208 16.84 -7.30 24.15
C MET A 208 17.57 -6.81 25.42
N PRO A 209 16.89 -6.04 26.27
CA PRO A 209 17.48 -5.59 27.53
C PRO A 209 17.65 -6.77 28.50
N VAL A 210 18.69 -6.72 29.32
CA VAL A 210 18.96 -7.70 30.36
C VAL A 210 17.84 -7.70 31.40
N GLY A 211 17.44 -8.88 31.87
CA GLY A 211 16.40 -9.04 32.88
C GLY A 211 14.98 -9.04 32.32
N ILE A 212 14.78 -9.23 31.02
CA ILE A 212 13.45 -9.47 30.44
C ILE A 212 12.78 -10.71 31.07
N GLY A 213 13.58 -11.70 31.46
CA GLY A 213 13.12 -12.90 32.19
C GLY A 213 12.54 -12.62 33.58
N ASN A 214 12.73 -11.41 34.14
CA ASN A 214 12.10 -11.02 35.40
C ASN A 214 10.60 -10.74 35.27
N LEU A 215 10.09 -10.58 34.05
CA LEU A 215 8.68 -10.35 33.73
C LEU A 215 7.88 -11.65 33.81
N LYS A 216 7.81 -12.29 34.98
CA LYS A 216 7.20 -13.62 35.17
C LYS A 216 5.72 -13.70 34.79
N SER A 217 5.01 -12.57 34.79
CA SER A 217 3.60 -12.48 34.38
C SER A 217 3.40 -12.26 32.87
N LEU A 218 4.48 -12.23 32.08
CA LEU A 218 4.42 -11.93 30.66
C LEU A 218 3.76 -13.07 29.88
N GLN A 219 2.72 -12.70 29.13
CA GLN A 219 1.93 -13.59 28.30
C GLN A 219 2.17 -13.35 26.80
N THR A 220 2.52 -12.12 26.42
CA THR A 220 2.76 -11.78 25.01
C THR A 220 4.14 -11.15 24.85
N LEU A 221 4.99 -11.83 24.09
CA LEU A 221 6.30 -11.36 23.62
C LEU A 221 6.51 -11.92 22.19
N PRO A 222 6.18 -11.16 21.14
CA PRO A 222 6.16 -11.66 19.77
C PRO A 222 7.55 -11.85 19.15
N LYS A 223 8.58 -11.21 19.72
CA LYS A 223 9.94 -11.20 19.20
C LYS A 223 10.94 -11.25 20.36
N LEU A 224 12.01 -12.03 20.20
CA LEU A 224 13.17 -12.08 21.07
C LEU A 224 14.43 -12.06 20.19
N VAL A 225 15.34 -11.13 20.43
CA VAL A 225 16.61 -11.05 19.71
C VAL A 225 17.74 -11.53 20.62
N VAL A 226 18.47 -12.56 20.20
CA VAL A 226 19.58 -13.13 20.97
C VAL A 226 20.84 -12.27 20.77
N SER A 227 21.40 -11.79 21.87
CA SER A 227 22.58 -10.92 21.86
C SER A 227 23.90 -11.71 21.72
N LYS A 228 24.90 -11.15 21.03
CA LYS A 228 26.24 -11.73 20.86
C LYS A 228 27.04 -11.81 22.17
N VAL A 229 26.74 -10.94 23.12
CA VAL A 229 27.47 -10.84 24.39
C VAL A 229 26.71 -11.62 25.45
N GLY A 230 27.15 -12.86 25.71
CA GLY A 230 26.75 -13.65 26.88
C GLY A 230 25.41 -14.38 26.79
N GLY A 231 24.83 -14.58 25.59
CA GLY A 231 23.58 -15.34 25.43
C GLY A 231 22.36 -14.72 26.12
N LEU A 232 22.50 -13.49 26.62
CA LEU A 232 21.53 -12.79 27.45
C LEU A 232 20.28 -12.53 26.62
N GLY A 233 19.28 -13.38 26.84
CA GLY A 233 18.00 -13.40 26.13
C GLY A 233 17.38 -14.79 26.08
N LEU A 234 18.14 -15.80 25.64
CA LEU A 234 17.59 -17.14 25.40
C LEU A 234 17.36 -17.91 26.71
N ARG A 235 18.34 -17.90 27.61
CA ARG A 235 18.21 -18.45 28.96
C ARG A 235 17.05 -17.81 29.74
N GLU A 236 16.93 -16.48 29.63
CA GLU A 236 15.89 -15.71 30.32
C GLU A 236 14.48 -16.08 29.86
N LEU A 237 14.33 -16.56 28.63
CA LEU A 237 13.07 -17.06 28.09
C LEU A 237 12.50 -18.22 28.93
N GLY A 238 13.36 -18.99 29.60
CA GLY A 238 12.96 -20.08 30.50
C GLY A 238 12.02 -19.61 31.62
N ASN A 239 12.22 -18.40 32.13
CA ASN A 239 11.41 -17.82 33.21
C ASN A 239 10.02 -17.34 32.76
N LEU A 240 9.79 -17.21 31.45
CA LEU A 240 8.55 -16.66 30.86
C LEU A 240 7.56 -17.79 30.54
N GLU A 241 7.07 -18.50 31.56
CA GLU A 241 6.28 -19.73 31.39
C GLU A 241 4.89 -19.51 30.77
N HIS A 242 4.30 -18.33 30.95
CA HIS A 242 2.93 -18.01 30.51
C HIS A 242 2.83 -17.44 29.08
N LEU A 243 3.91 -17.51 28.30
CA LEU A 243 3.90 -17.01 26.93
C LEU A 243 2.92 -17.79 26.05
N ARG A 244 2.12 -17.05 25.29
CA ARG A 244 1.08 -17.55 24.40
C ARG A 244 1.06 -16.83 23.07
N GLY A 245 0.48 -17.48 22.05
CA GLY A 245 0.38 -16.95 20.70
C GLY A 245 1.68 -17.11 19.90
N THR A 246 2.19 -16.03 19.32
CA THR A 246 3.36 -16.04 18.44
C THR A 246 4.65 -15.68 19.21
N LEU A 247 5.73 -16.39 18.93
CA LEU A 247 7.09 -16.07 19.38
C LEU A 247 8.08 -16.22 18.21
N ALA A 248 8.79 -15.15 17.87
CA ALA A 248 9.91 -15.18 16.94
C ALA A 248 11.23 -15.00 17.70
N ILE A 249 12.16 -15.94 17.55
CA ILE A 249 13.51 -15.87 18.10
C ILE A 249 14.48 -15.64 16.94
N SER A 250 15.15 -14.50 16.93
CA SER A 250 16.10 -14.11 15.88
C SER A 250 17.52 -14.01 16.42
N GLU A 251 18.48 -14.05 15.49
CA GLU A 251 19.92 -13.98 15.76
C GLU A 251 20.45 -15.20 16.55
N LEU A 252 19.88 -16.40 16.28
CA LEU A 252 20.23 -17.64 16.97
C LEU A 252 21.69 -18.10 16.78
N GLN A 253 22.40 -17.60 15.77
CA GLN A 253 23.84 -17.83 15.59
C GLN A 253 24.69 -17.25 16.74
N ASN A 254 24.11 -16.36 17.56
CA ASN A 254 24.78 -15.82 18.75
C ASN A 254 24.75 -16.75 19.96
N VAL A 255 24.07 -17.91 19.88
CA VAL A 255 24.04 -18.90 20.96
C VAL A 255 25.35 -19.68 20.99
N THR A 256 26.21 -19.38 21.96
CA THR A 256 27.52 -20.04 22.12
C THR A 256 27.49 -21.26 23.04
N ASP A 257 26.54 -21.31 23.97
CA ASP A 257 26.33 -22.43 24.89
C ASP A 257 24.99 -23.11 24.60
N ILE A 258 25.03 -24.43 24.37
CA ILE A 258 23.86 -25.25 24.07
C ILE A 258 22.93 -25.32 25.30
N GLU A 259 23.45 -25.20 26.52
CA GLU A 259 22.62 -25.18 27.73
C GLU A 259 21.70 -23.95 27.76
N ASP A 260 22.09 -22.80 27.18
CA ASP A 260 21.19 -21.63 27.09
C ASP A 260 19.94 -21.93 26.25
N ALA A 261 20.09 -22.70 25.16
CA ALA A 261 18.98 -23.12 24.31
C ALA A 261 18.05 -24.10 25.03
N LYS A 262 18.62 -24.99 25.83
CA LYS A 262 17.86 -25.93 26.66
C LYS A 262 17.13 -25.23 27.79
N GLU A 263 17.74 -24.23 28.43
CA GLU A 263 17.13 -23.43 29.49
C GLU A 263 15.96 -22.55 28.99
N ALA A 264 15.86 -22.27 27.68
CA ALA A 264 14.69 -21.59 27.09
C ALA A 264 13.36 -22.34 27.31
N CYS A 265 13.40 -23.66 27.51
CA CYS A 265 12.27 -24.50 27.92
C CYS A 265 11.02 -24.36 27.02
N LEU A 266 11.18 -24.26 25.69
CA LEU A 266 10.06 -24.09 24.76
C LEU A 266 8.99 -25.20 24.86
N ARG A 267 9.38 -26.44 25.21
CA ARG A 267 8.45 -27.55 25.48
C ARG A 267 7.46 -27.25 26.61
N ARG A 268 7.76 -26.36 27.56
CA ARG A 268 6.85 -26.02 28.67
C ARG A 268 5.79 -24.98 28.27
N LYS A 269 5.96 -24.29 27.14
CA LYS A 269 5.11 -23.17 26.71
C LYS A 269 3.94 -23.67 25.86
N GLN A 270 2.95 -24.28 26.52
CA GLN A 270 1.86 -25.01 25.85
C GLN A 270 0.86 -24.15 25.08
N GLU A 271 0.83 -22.84 25.39
CA GLU A 271 -0.08 -21.86 24.80
C GLU A 271 0.51 -21.14 23.56
N LEU A 272 1.72 -21.52 23.12
CA LEU A 272 2.29 -21.02 21.87
C LEU A 272 1.60 -21.68 20.66
N ASP A 273 1.07 -20.83 19.78
CA ASP A 273 0.45 -21.23 18.52
C ASP A 273 1.45 -21.17 17.35
N GLU A 274 2.38 -20.21 17.38
CA GLU A 274 3.35 -19.98 16.30
C GLU A 274 4.76 -19.75 16.84
N LEU A 275 5.74 -20.42 16.24
CA LEU A 275 7.16 -20.30 16.55
C LEU A 275 7.94 -19.99 15.29
N GLN A 276 8.72 -18.92 15.33
CA GLN A 276 9.68 -18.58 14.27
C GLN A 276 11.10 -18.63 14.85
N LEU A 277 11.99 -19.36 14.19
CA LEU A 277 13.40 -19.48 14.57
C LEU A 277 14.25 -18.98 13.42
N ALA A 278 15.06 -17.94 13.64
CA ALA A 278 15.84 -17.30 12.59
C ALA A 278 17.30 -17.09 13.00
N TRP A 279 18.20 -17.46 12.09
CA TRP A 279 19.63 -17.16 12.15
C TRP A 279 19.94 -15.90 11.35
N GLY A 280 21.12 -15.34 11.58
CA GLY A 280 21.61 -14.15 10.90
C GLY A 280 21.82 -14.39 9.41
N LYS A 281 21.57 -13.36 8.60
CA LYS A 281 21.74 -13.44 7.13
C LYS A 281 23.20 -13.52 6.70
N ASP A 282 24.11 -13.03 7.53
CA ASP A 282 25.54 -13.02 7.24
C ASP A 282 26.12 -14.40 7.57
N ILE A 283 26.56 -15.10 6.52
CA ILE A 283 27.25 -16.39 6.64
C ILE A 283 28.65 -16.12 7.17
N ASP A 284 28.81 -16.00 8.49
CA ASP A 284 30.12 -15.97 9.10
C ASP A 284 30.75 -17.37 8.96
N VAL A 285 31.74 -17.47 8.08
CA VAL A 285 32.46 -18.72 7.75
C VAL A 285 33.17 -19.32 8.97
N SER A 286 33.28 -18.57 10.07
CA SER A 286 33.92 -18.99 11.31
C SER A 286 33.03 -19.75 12.31
N ILE A 287 31.71 -19.83 12.08
CA ILE A 287 30.78 -20.50 13.00
C ILE A 287 30.77 -22.01 12.75
N ASP A 288 30.96 -22.80 13.82
CA ASP A 288 30.83 -24.27 13.75
C ASP A 288 29.37 -24.65 13.48
N ARG A 289 29.08 -25.06 12.24
CA ARG A 289 27.72 -25.39 11.78
C ARG A 289 27.10 -26.61 12.49
N ARG A 290 27.89 -27.43 13.17
CA ARG A 290 27.35 -28.51 14.05
C ARG A 290 26.71 -27.94 15.32
N SER A 291 27.12 -26.76 15.76
CA SER A 291 26.51 -26.12 16.93
C SER A 291 25.06 -25.70 16.64
N GLU A 292 24.75 -25.25 15.43
CA GLU A 292 23.40 -24.82 15.04
C GLU A 292 22.38 -25.97 15.06
N GLU A 293 22.79 -27.17 14.61
CA GLU A 293 21.94 -28.37 14.66
C GLU A 293 21.55 -28.72 16.08
N ASN A 294 22.52 -28.70 17.00
CA ASN A 294 22.27 -28.94 18.43
C ASN A 294 21.38 -27.85 19.05
N VAL A 295 21.57 -26.59 18.67
CA VAL A 295 20.73 -25.47 19.14
C VAL A 295 19.28 -25.67 18.69
N LEU A 296 19.04 -25.99 17.41
CA LEU A 296 17.70 -26.24 16.90
C LEU A 296 17.06 -27.48 17.54
N ASP A 297 17.84 -28.53 17.83
CA ASP A 297 17.36 -29.73 18.53
C ASP A 297 16.92 -29.42 19.97
N MET A 298 17.69 -28.60 20.71
CA MET A 298 17.34 -28.16 22.06
C MET A 298 16.13 -27.22 22.11
N LEU A 299 15.82 -26.52 21.00
CA LEU A 299 14.68 -25.61 20.87
C LEU A 299 13.38 -26.31 20.44
N GLN A 300 13.23 -27.62 20.70
CA GLN A 300 11.99 -28.33 20.39
C GLN A 300 10.77 -27.65 21.06
N PRO A 301 9.73 -27.28 20.30
CA PRO A 301 8.51 -26.69 20.82
C PRO A 301 7.58 -27.73 21.46
N HIS A 302 6.54 -27.26 22.15
CA HIS A 302 5.46 -28.11 22.61
C HIS A 302 4.63 -28.66 21.41
N GLU A 303 4.09 -29.86 21.53
CA GLU A 303 3.34 -30.59 20.49
C GLU A 303 2.04 -29.89 20.04
N ASN A 304 1.61 -28.85 20.77
CA ASN A 304 0.42 -28.07 20.45
C ASN A 304 0.62 -27.03 19.34
N LEU A 305 1.87 -26.81 18.91
CA LEU A 305 2.23 -25.79 17.94
C LEU A 305 1.44 -25.96 16.63
N ARG A 306 0.97 -24.84 16.06
CA ARG A 306 0.21 -24.82 14.80
C ARG A 306 1.04 -24.33 13.63
N ASN A 307 1.91 -23.35 13.85
CA ASN A 307 2.72 -22.75 12.80
C ASN A 307 4.21 -22.78 13.19
N LEU A 308 5.04 -23.29 12.29
CA LEU A 308 6.49 -23.32 12.45
C LEU A 308 7.18 -22.63 11.28
N LYS A 309 8.07 -21.69 11.58
CA LYS A 309 8.93 -21.02 10.59
C LYS A 309 10.39 -21.16 11.00
N ILE A 310 11.23 -21.63 10.09
CA ILE A 310 12.68 -21.72 10.29
C ILE A 310 13.36 -20.97 9.15
N GLU A 311 14.21 -19.99 9.49
CA GLU A 311 14.89 -19.14 8.51
C GLU A 311 16.42 -19.09 8.73
N PHE A 312 17.16 -19.09 7.62
CA PHE A 312 18.63 -18.93 7.58
C PHE A 312 19.42 -20.00 8.34
N TYR A 313 18.81 -21.14 8.66
CA TYR A 313 19.48 -22.25 9.34
C TYR A 313 20.63 -22.82 8.50
N GLY A 314 21.82 -22.93 9.07
CA GLY A 314 23.08 -23.20 8.38
C GLY A 314 23.63 -24.62 8.53
N ALA A 315 22.94 -25.52 9.23
CA ALA A 315 23.35 -26.93 9.30
C ALA A 315 22.84 -27.74 8.09
N ALA A 316 23.42 -28.93 7.87
CA ALA A 316 23.10 -29.76 6.71
C ALA A 316 21.76 -30.50 6.83
N ASN A 317 21.33 -30.81 8.06
CA ASN A 317 20.13 -31.59 8.34
C ASN A 317 19.25 -30.90 9.38
N PHE A 318 17.94 -31.11 9.26
CA PHE A 318 16.99 -30.72 10.30
C PHE A 318 16.93 -31.79 11.39
N PRO A 319 16.74 -31.40 12.67
CA PRO A 319 16.44 -32.33 13.74
C PRO A 319 15.20 -33.17 13.44
N SER A 320 15.17 -34.39 13.98
CA SER A 320 14.10 -35.36 13.73
C SER A 320 12.72 -34.85 14.12
N TRP A 321 12.64 -33.98 15.13
CA TRP A 321 11.39 -33.43 15.64
C TRP A 321 10.64 -32.58 14.61
N VAL A 322 11.32 -31.95 13.64
CA VAL A 322 10.69 -31.02 12.66
C VAL A 322 9.65 -31.72 11.78
N GLY A 323 9.87 -33.00 11.47
CA GLY A 323 8.94 -33.84 10.72
C GLY A 323 8.20 -34.87 11.56
N ASP A 324 8.32 -34.85 12.89
CA ASP A 324 7.79 -35.91 13.75
C ASP A 324 6.24 -35.86 13.85
N ARG A 325 5.61 -37.04 13.86
CA ARG A 325 4.16 -37.22 14.00
C ARG A 325 3.59 -36.71 15.32
N LEU A 326 4.42 -36.54 16.35
CA LEU A 326 4.02 -35.94 17.62
C LEU A 326 3.42 -34.54 17.43
N PHE A 327 3.83 -33.80 16.40
CA PHE A 327 3.28 -32.48 16.06
C PHE A 327 1.96 -32.56 15.29
N CYS A 328 0.99 -33.27 15.86
CA CYS A 328 -0.30 -33.56 15.23
C CYS A 328 -1.22 -32.34 15.05
N LYS A 329 -0.90 -31.19 15.65
CA LYS A 329 -1.66 -29.92 15.52
C LYS A 329 -1.04 -28.95 14.52
N LEU A 330 0.11 -29.28 13.94
CA LEU A 330 0.82 -28.41 13.02
C LEU A 330 0.06 -28.28 11.69
N LEU A 331 -0.27 -27.04 11.34
CA LEU A 331 -1.04 -26.64 10.16
C LEU A 331 -0.14 -26.03 9.09
N SER A 332 0.90 -25.28 9.49
CA SER A 332 1.78 -24.59 8.55
C SER A 332 3.25 -24.76 8.91
N ILE A 333 4.06 -25.08 7.90
CA ILE A 333 5.52 -25.07 7.97
C ILE A 333 6.07 -24.15 6.88
N SER A 334 7.01 -23.30 7.25
CA SER A 334 7.80 -22.50 6.32
C SER A 334 9.30 -22.66 6.61
N LEU A 335 10.04 -23.26 5.69
CA LEU A 335 11.50 -23.38 5.76
C LEU A 335 12.11 -22.44 4.72
N GLY A 336 12.94 -21.47 5.13
CA GLY A 336 13.40 -20.39 4.26
C GLY A 336 14.89 -20.09 4.36
N SER A 337 15.57 -19.94 3.21
CA SER A 337 16.97 -19.53 3.12
C SER A 337 17.96 -20.45 3.88
N CYS A 338 17.64 -21.73 4.07
CA CYS A 338 18.54 -22.70 4.71
C CYS A 338 19.54 -23.26 3.68
N SER A 339 20.50 -22.44 3.25
CA SER A 339 21.32 -22.71 2.06
C SER A 339 22.23 -23.94 2.15
N GLU A 340 22.59 -24.35 3.36
CA GLU A 340 23.49 -25.48 3.60
C GLU A 340 22.75 -26.82 3.71
N CYS A 341 21.42 -26.81 3.82
CA CYS A 341 20.62 -28.02 3.93
C CYS A 341 20.73 -28.89 2.66
N THR A 342 21.03 -30.17 2.85
CA THR A 342 21.16 -31.14 1.75
C THR A 342 19.91 -31.99 1.56
N SER A 343 19.04 -32.08 2.56
CA SER A 343 17.79 -32.85 2.51
C SER A 343 16.65 -32.13 3.24
N LEU A 344 15.41 -32.43 2.85
CA LEU A 344 14.21 -31.94 3.53
C LEU A 344 13.72 -32.95 4.58
N PRO A 345 13.14 -32.49 5.70
CA PRO A 345 12.58 -33.37 6.72
C PRO A 345 11.34 -34.13 6.18
N PRO A 346 10.94 -35.25 6.83
CA PRO A 346 9.79 -36.05 6.42
C PRO A 346 8.46 -35.36 6.75
N LEU A 347 8.10 -34.30 6.03
CA LEU A 347 6.93 -33.47 6.33
C LEU A 347 5.60 -34.10 5.90
N GLY A 348 5.64 -35.07 4.98
CA GLY A 348 4.44 -35.76 4.49
C GLY A 348 3.72 -36.59 5.55
N GLN A 349 4.37 -36.96 6.65
CA GLN A 349 3.76 -37.75 7.72
C GLN A 349 2.97 -36.94 8.75
N LEU A 350 2.96 -35.60 8.61
CA LEU A 350 2.24 -34.70 9.51
C LEU A 350 0.73 -34.70 9.18
N PRO A 351 -0.16 -35.09 10.13
CA PRO A 351 -1.54 -35.43 9.82
C PRO A 351 -2.45 -34.22 9.52
N LYS A 352 -2.09 -33.02 9.99
CA LYS A 352 -2.91 -31.80 9.83
C LYS A 352 -2.25 -30.70 9.01
N LEU A 353 -1.10 -30.95 8.39
CA LEU A 353 -0.38 -29.97 7.60
C LEU A 353 -1.22 -29.54 6.39
N THR A 354 -1.55 -28.24 6.31
CA THR A 354 -2.33 -27.63 5.22
C THR A 354 -1.49 -26.73 4.33
N HIS A 355 -0.46 -26.07 4.88
CA HIS A 355 0.39 -25.13 4.14
C HIS A 355 1.87 -25.45 4.30
N LEU A 356 2.57 -25.66 3.19
CA LEU A 356 4.01 -25.91 3.18
C LEU A 356 4.72 -24.95 2.22
N ARG A 357 5.67 -24.17 2.77
CA ARG A 357 6.58 -23.32 2.01
C ARG A 357 8.02 -23.77 2.24
N VAL A 358 8.75 -23.99 1.15
CA VAL A 358 10.18 -24.30 1.15
C VAL A 358 10.87 -23.30 0.24
N GLU A 359 11.84 -22.57 0.76
CA GLU A 359 12.50 -21.47 0.06
C GLU A 359 14.01 -21.46 0.28
N GLY A 360 14.80 -21.12 -0.74
CA GLY A 360 16.24 -20.83 -0.59
C GLY A 360 17.09 -22.05 -0.21
N MET A 361 16.65 -23.25 -0.56
CA MET A 361 17.32 -24.53 -0.26
C MET A 361 18.37 -24.86 -1.33
N ARG A 362 19.51 -24.17 -1.29
CA ARG A 362 20.48 -24.17 -2.40
C ARG A 362 21.18 -25.49 -2.68
N LYS A 363 21.37 -26.36 -1.69
CA LYS A 363 22.09 -27.64 -1.87
C LYS A 363 21.19 -28.86 -2.02
N VAL A 364 19.87 -28.68 -1.91
CA VAL A 364 18.91 -29.77 -2.12
C VAL A 364 18.82 -30.04 -3.61
N ASN A 365 19.30 -31.21 -4.04
CA ASN A 365 19.29 -31.63 -5.45
C ASN A 365 18.22 -32.69 -5.77
N HIS A 366 17.71 -33.38 -4.75
CA HIS A 366 16.72 -34.44 -4.87
C HIS A 366 15.61 -34.27 -3.83
N ILE A 367 14.37 -34.46 -4.26
CA ILE A 367 13.21 -34.60 -3.38
C ILE A 367 12.53 -35.94 -3.71
N GLY A 368 12.69 -36.91 -2.82
CA GLY A 368 12.17 -38.27 -2.96
C GLY A 368 11.19 -38.66 -1.86
N VAL A 369 11.10 -39.97 -1.60
CA VAL A 369 10.19 -40.57 -0.60
C VAL A 369 10.52 -40.17 0.83
N GLU A 370 11.75 -39.75 1.11
CA GLU A 370 12.15 -39.21 2.41
C GLU A 370 11.31 -38.01 2.81
N PHE A 371 10.83 -37.21 1.84
CA PHE A 371 9.95 -36.07 2.09
C PHE A 371 8.53 -36.50 2.53
N CYS A 372 8.07 -37.67 2.09
CA CYS A 372 6.79 -38.25 2.48
C CYS A 372 6.77 -38.76 3.93
N GLY A 373 7.92 -39.22 4.43
CA GLY A 373 8.01 -39.96 5.68
C GLY A 373 7.33 -41.33 5.63
N ALA A 374 7.17 -41.98 6.78
CA ALA A 374 6.66 -43.35 6.87
C ALA A 374 5.11 -43.47 6.78
N ALA A 375 4.43 -42.43 6.28
CA ALA A 375 2.96 -42.37 6.29
C ALA A 375 2.36 -43.17 5.13
N ALA A 376 1.25 -43.86 5.40
CA ALA A 376 0.53 -44.63 4.38
C ALA A 376 0.02 -43.71 3.26
N VAL A 377 -0.56 -42.56 3.62
CA VAL A 377 -0.93 -41.50 2.66
C VAL A 377 -0.23 -40.21 3.08
N PRO A 378 0.87 -39.83 2.40
CA PRO A 378 1.55 -38.58 2.67
C PRO A 378 0.64 -37.36 2.42
N PHE A 379 0.89 -36.25 3.11
CA PHE A 379 0.26 -34.95 2.88
C PHE A 379 -1.28 -34.98 2.82
N GLN A 380 -1.91 -35.75 3.72
CA GLN A 380 -3.35 -36.01 3.72
C GLN A 380 -4.24 -34.75 3.73
N ARG A 381 -3.76 -33.61 4.25
CA ARG A 381 -4.54 -32.36 4.33
C ARG A 381 -3.88 -31.17 3.63
N LEU A 382 -2.81 -31.41 2.85
CA LEU A 382 -2.04 -30.31 2.26
C LEU A 382 -2.86 -29.62 1.17
N GLU A 383 -3.12 -28.34 1.35
CA GLU A 383 -3.92 -27.49 0.45
C GLU A 383 -3.02 -26.59 -0.41
N SER A 384 -1.88 -26.13 0.12
CA SER A 384 -0.92 -25.24 -0.54
C SER A 384 0.51 -25.74 -0.39
N LEU A 385 1.21 -25.93 -1.51
CA LEU A 385 2.62 -26.34 -1.58
C LEU A 385 3.40 -25.34 -2.43
N ARG A 386 4.47 -24.76 -1.87
CA ARG A 386 5.26 -23.73 -2.55
C ARG A 386 6.76 -23.95 -2.41
N PHE A 387 7.44 -24.02 -3.55
CA PHE A 387 8.89 -24.08 -3.66
C PHE A 387 9.42 -22.79 -4.27
N TYR A 388 10.42 -22.16 -3.63
CA TYR A 388 11.02 -20.91 -4.08
C TYR A 388 12.56 -21.01 -4.03
N ASP A 389 13.26 -20.51 -5.05
CA ASP A 389 14.72 -20.38 -5.06
C ASP A 389 15.45 -21.68 -4.66
N MET A 390 15.23 -22.75 -5.43
CA MET A 390 15.91 -24.05 -5.27
C MET A 390 16.78 -24.34 -6.51
N PRO A 391 17.94 -23.66 -6.64
CA PRO A 391 18.72 -23.65 -7.89
C PRO A 391 19.34 -24.99 -8.27
N GLU A 392 19.69 -25.84 -7.30
CA GLU A 392 20.32 -27.15 -7.54
C GLU A 392 19.33 -28.31 -7.61
N TRP A 393 18.02 -28.05 -7.47
CA TRP A 393 17.01 -29.09 -7.46
C TRP A 393 16.83 -29.70 -8.86
N GLU A 394 17.20 -30.96 -9.02
CA GLU A 394 17.21 -31.67 -10.30
C GLU A 394 16.06 -32.68 -10.44
N THR A 395 15.74 -33.38 -9.36
CA THR A 395 14.86 -34.57 -9.39
C THR A 395 13.74 -34.50 -8.35
N TRP A 396 12.51 -34.80 -8.77
CA TRP A 396 11.33 -34.98 -7.92
C TRP A 396 10.68 -36.33 -8.22
N SER A 397 10.84 -37.30 -7.31
CA SER A 397 10.43 -38.70 -7.54
C SER A 397 9.42 -39.25 -6.54
N ARG A 398 8.58 -40.19 -7.01
CA ARG A 398 7.39 -40.72 -6.31
C ARG A 398 7.63 -42.00 -5.50
N SER A 399 8.65 -42.78 -5.82
CA SER A 399 9.05 -44.02 -5.11
C SER A 399 10.31 -44.63 -5.76
N ALA A 400 11.02 -45.48 -5.04
CA ALA A 400 12.10 -46.31 -5.62
C ALA A 400 11.55 -47.48 -6.46
N ASP A 401 10.32 -47.92 -6.19
CA ASP A 401 9.69 -49.08 -6.81
C ASP A 401 8.37 -48.70 -7.52
N GLY A 402 8.23 -49.08 -8.78
CA GLY A 402 7.21 -48.60 -9.73
C GLY A 402 5.77 -49.08 -9.54
N GLU A 403 5.23 -49.10 -8.32
CA GLU A 403 3.82 -49.38 -8.08
C GLU A 403 2.91 -48.13 -8.27
N GLU A 404 1.78 -48.31 -8.93
CA GLU A 404 0.87 -47.24 -9.40
C GLU A 404 -0.12 -46.71 -8.34
N SER A 405 -0.03 -47.12 -7.08
CA SER A 405 -1.00 -46.78 -6.04
C SER A 405 -0.39 -46.02 -4.86
N ASP A 406 -0.35 -44.69 -4.95
CA ASP A 406 -0.93 -43.83 -3.91
C ASP A 406 -0.88 -42.35 -4.33
N ASN A 407 -1.96 -41.63 -4.07
CA ASN A 407 -2.07 -40.21 -4.34
C ASN A 407 -1.32 -39.44 -3.23
N GLN A 408 -0.09 -38.99 -3.51
CA GLN A 408 0.75 -38.25 -2.55
C GLN A 408 0.12 -36.92 -2.11
N PHE A 409 -0.76 -36.33 -2.92
CA PHE A 409 -1.32 -34.99 -2.70
C PHE A 409 -2.84 -34.99 -2.92
N PRO A 410 -3.63 -35.65 -2.06
CA PRO A 410 -5.07 -35.83 -2.28
C PRO A 410 -5.88 -34.55 -2.20
N HIS A 411 -5.40 -33.54 -1.46
CA HIS A 411 -6.12 -32.31 -1.18
C HIS A 411 -5.44 -31.03 -1.71
N LEU A 412 -4.42 -31.17 -2.56
CA LEU A 412 -3.63 -30.02 -3.01
C LEU A 412 -4.42 -29.15 -4.00
N THR A 413 -4.60 -27.88 -3.63
CA THR A 413 -5.35 -26.90 -4.44
C THR A 413 -4.46 -25.84 -5.07
N GLN A 414 -3.29 -25.56 -4.47
CA GLN A 414 -2.34 -24.57 -4.97
C GLN A 414 -0.93 -25.17 -5.02
N LEU A 415 -0.27 -25.05 -6.16
CA LEU A 415 1.13 -25.41 -6.35
C LEU A 415 1.89 -24.24 -6.98
N THR A 416 2.96 -23.80 -6.31
CA THR A 416 3.86 -22.76 -6.81
C THR A 416 5.28 -23.29 -6.88
N ILE A 417 5.95 -23.11 -8.02
CA ILE A 417 7.38 -23.41 -8.20
C ILE A 417 8.02 -22.16 -8.82
N PHE A 418 8.93 -21.54 -8.08
CA PHE A 418 9.64 -20.33 -8.51
C PHE A 418 11.14 -20.51 -8.40
N LYS A 419 11.90 -20.12 -9.43
CA LYS A 419 13.37 -20.14 -9.43
C LYS A 419 13.93 -21.53 -9.15
N CYS A 420 13.49 -22.52 -9.92
CA CYS A 420 13.96 -23.90 -9.87
C CYS A 420 14.44 -24.35 -11.27
N PRO A 421 15.51 -23.75 -11.81
CA PRO A 421 15.90 -23.91 -13.22
C PRO A 421 16.43 -25.31 -13.59
N LYS A 422 17.04 -26.04 -12.64
CA LYS A 422 17.61 -27.38 -12.90
C LYS A 422 16.59 -28.51 -12.81
N LEU A 423 15.34 -28.22 -12.40
CA LEU A 423 14.32 -29.22 -12.23
C LEU A 423 13.90 -29.76 -13.60
N THR A 424 14.40 -30.95 -13.92
CA THR A 424 14.27 -31.58 -15.25
C THR A 424 13.75 -33.00 -15.19
N ASN A 425 13.74 -33.63 -14.02
CA ASN A 425 13.23 -34.98 -13.87
C ASN A 425 12.13 -35.00 -12.80
N VAL A 426 10.88 -34.85 -13.24
CA VAL A 426 9.69 -34.86 -12.39
C VAL A 426 8.85 -36.07 -12.75
N SER A 427 8.59 -36.93 -11.76
CA SER A 427 7.67 -38.06 -11.93
C SER A 427 6.22 -37.55 -12.09
N PRO A 428 5.36 -38.21 -12.88
CA PRO A 428 3.96 -37.78 -13.04
C PRO A 428 3.23 -37.66 -11.69
N LEU A 429 2.78 -36.45 -11.36
CA LEU A 429 2.05 -36.15 -10.12
C LEU A 429 0.55 -36.15 -10.39
N LYS A 430 -0.21 -37.00 -9.68
CA LYS A 430 -1.68 -36.99 -9.74
C LYS A 430 -2.21 -35.88 -8.83
N LEU A 431 -2.75 -34.81 -9.41
CA LEU A 431 -3.24 -33.62 -8.69
C LEU A 431 -4.74 -33.36 -9.00
N PRO A 432 -5.67 -34.18 -8.47
CA PRO A 432 -7.06 -34.25 -8.97
C PRO A 432 -7.91 -33.01 -8.67
N ILE A 433 -7.54 -32.18 -7.69
CA ILE A 433 -8.31 -31.01 -7.26
C ILE A 433 -7.53 -29.69 -7.34
N LEU A 434 -6.41 -29.67 -8.07
CA LEU A 434 -5.58 -28.49 -8.23
C LEU A 434 -6.35 -27.37 -8.91
N ARG A 435 -6.38 -26.18 -8.30
CA ARG A 435 -7.07 -24.98 -8.80
C ARG A 435 -6.10 -23.92 -9.30
N GLU A 436 -4.91 -23.85 -8.73
CA GLU A 436 -3.91 -22.84 -9.04
C GLU A 436 -2.54 -23.50 -9.27
N LEU A 437 -1.97 -23.23 -10.44
CA LEU A 437 -0.62 -23.65 -10.82
C LEU A 437 0.18 -22.41 -11.24
N ASP A 438 1.24 -22.11 -10.50
CA ASP A 438 2.11 -20.96 -10.74
C ASP A 438 3.56 -21.42 -10.92
N LEU A 439 4.04 -21.38 -12.16
CA LEU A 439 5.40 -21.79 -12.54
C LEU A 439 6.17 -20.58 -13.03
N GLN A 440 7.28 -20.26 -12.36
CA GLN A 440 8.06 -19.08 -12.65
C GLN A 440 9.57 -19.39 -12.64
N GLU A 441 10.34 -18.95 -13.64
CA GLU A 441 11.79 -19.21 -13.74
C GLU A 441 12.14 -20.72 -13.62
N CYS A 442 11.43 -21.56 -14.38
CA CYS A 442 11.56 -23.03 -14.40
C CYS A 442 11.75 -23.56 -15.82
N SER A 443 12.06 -24.86 -15.96
CA SER A 443 12.11 -25.52 -17.27
C SER A 443 10.72 -25.96 -17.75
N ASN A 444 10.48 -25.93 -19.06
CA ASN A 444 9.24 -26.44 -19.68
C ASN A 444 8.95 -27.91 -19.34
N VAL A 445 9.98 -28.70 -19.02
CA VAL A 445 9.83 -30.11 -18.61
C VAL A 445 8.93 -30.24 -17.37
N VAL A 446 8.97 -29.26 -16.46
CA VAL A 446 8.10 -29.23 -15.27
C VAL A 446 6.64 -29.08 -15.67
N LEU A 447 6.36 -28.19 -16.63
CA LEU A 447 5.00 -27.96 -17.14
C LEU A 447 4.45 -29.21 -17.84
N GLN A 448 5.29 -29.92 -18.61
CA GLN A 448 4.94 -31.19 -19.29
C GLN A 448 4.68 -32.35 -18.33
N SER A 449 5.15 -32.26 -17.08
CA SER A 449 5.01 -33.34 -16.09
C SER A 449 3.62 -33.37 -15.43
N PHE A 450 2.80 -32.33 -15.66
CA PHE A 450 1.43 -32.26 -15.14
C PHE A 450 0.42 -32.62 -16.23
N SER A 451 -0.49 -33.55 -15.92
CA SER A 451 -1.58 -33.96 -16.79
C SER A 451 -2.89 -34.13 -16.01
N ASN A 452 -4.03 -34.09 -16.70
CA ASN A 452 -5.36 -34.30 -16.14
C ASN A 452 -5.78 -33.29 -15.06
N LEU A 453 -5.54 -31.99 -15.29
CA LEU A 453 -5.84 -30.91 -14.33
C LEU A 453 -7.26 -30.31 -14.51
N ASN A 454 -8.28 -31.16 -14.41
CA ASN A 454 -9.68 -30.83 -14.74
C ASN A 454 -10.37 -29.82 -13.80
N LYS A 455 -9.70 -29.39 -12.73
CA LYS A 455 -10.19 -28.41 -11.75
C LYS A 455 -9.35 -27.13 -11.73
N LEU A 456 -8.41 -26.99 -12.66
CA LEU A 456 -7.51 -25.83 -12.73
C LEU A 456 -8.29 -24.60 -13.18
N ASN A 457 -8.22 -23.53 -12.39
CA ASN A 457 -8.88 -22.25 -12.66
C ASN A 457 -7.86 -21.17 -13.04
N TYR A 458 -6.64 -21.25 -12.49
CA TYR A 458 -5.57 -20.27 -12.71
C TYR A 458 -4.27 -20.97 -13.10
N LEU A 459 -3.72 -20.57 -14.24
CA LEU A 459 -2.42 -21.01 -14.72
C LEU A 459 -1.53 -19.78 -14.97
N LYS A 460 -0.40 -19.71 -14.29
CA LYS A 460 0.65 -18.72 -14.55
C LYS A 460 1.94 -19.41 -14.95
N VAL A 461 2.51 -18.92 -16.05
CA VAL A 461 3.78 -19.38 -16.63
C VAL A 461 4.64 -18.13 -16.85
N ASP A 462 5.69 -17.96 -16.04
CA ASP A 462 6.59 -16.80 -16.13
C ASP A 462 8.03 -17.24 -16.35
N SER A 463 8.73 -16.67 -17.33
CA SER A 463 10.17 -16.90 -17.53
C SER A 463 10.54 -18.39 -17.67
N VAL A 464 9.66 -19.20 -18.28
CA VAL A 464 9.92 -20.64 -18.47
C VAL A 464 10.83 -20.86 -19.68
N THR A 465 11.94 -21.57 -19.47
CA THR A 465 12.95 -21.83 -20.51
C THR A 465 12.57 -23.04 -21.37
N GLY A 466 12.83 -22.99 -22.68
CA GLY A 466 12.49 -24.06 -23.61
C GLY A 466 10.99 -24.16 -23.94
N LEU A 467 10.22 -23.10 -23.67
CA LEU A 467 8.78 -23.05 -23.95
C LEU A 467 8.55 -22.39 -25.31
N SER A 468 8.41 -23.20 -26.37
CA SER A 468 8.02 -22.73 -27.71
C SER A 468 6.51 -22.47 -27.83
N HIS A 469 5.71 -23.28 -27.13
CA HIS A 469 4.25 -23.28 -27.08
C HIS A 469 3.79 -23.94 -25.77
N LEU A 470 2.54 -23.72 -25.36
CA LEU A 470 1.96 -24.42 -24.21
C LEU A 470 1.66 -25.90 -24.55
N PRO A 471 1.94 -26.87 -23.66
CA PRO A 471 1.75 -28.30 -23.95
C PRO A 471 0.29 -28.66 -24.23
N GLY A 472 0.02 -29.34 -25.35
CA GLY A 472 -1.33 -29.74 -25.75
C GLY A 472 -2.03 -30.66 -24.74
N GLU A 473 -1.32 -31.62 -24.14
CA GLU A 473 -1.88 -32.56 -23.15
C GLU A 473 -2.39 -31.86 -21.89
N LEU A 474 -1.70 -30.81 -21.44
CA LEU A 474 -2.13 -30.00 -20.30
C LEU A 474 -3.44 -29.29 -20.65
N LEU A 475 -3.47 -28.61 -21.79
CA LEU A 475 -4.58 -27.76 -22.23
C LEU A 475 -5.87 -28.53 -22.55
N GLN A 476 -5.75 -29.75 -23.11
CA GLN A 476 -6.91 -30.62 -23.37
C GLN A 476 -7.65 -31.02 -22.09
N SER A 477 -6.96 -30.99 -20.95
CA SER A 477 -7.52 -31.39 -19.66
C SER A 477 -8.01 -30.22 -18.79
N THR A 478 -7.89 -28.96 -19.23
CA THR A 478 -8.16 -27.77 -18.41
C THR A 478 -9.44 -27.03 -18.84
N GLU A 479 -10.57 -27.73 -18.93
CA GLU A 479 -11.87 -27.11 -19.32
C GLU A 479 -12.34 -26.01 -18.34
N SER A 480 -11.94 -26.10 -17.07
CA SER A 480 -12.29 -25.15 -16.01
C SER A 480 -11.42 -23.89 -15.94
N LEU A 481 -10.43 -23.75 -16.81
CA LEU A 481 -9.45 -22.66 -16.74
C LEU A 481 -10.12 -21.31 -16.96
N GLU A 482 -10.02 -20.40 -15.98
CA GLU A 482 -10.61 -19.07 -16.02
C GLU A 482 -9.57 -17.98 -16.34
N VAL A 483 -8.32 -18.16 -15.89
CA VAL A 483 -7.24 -17.19 -16.05
C VAL A 483 -5.96 -17.88 -16.52
N LEU A 484 -5.37 -17.33 -17.60
CA LEU A 484 -4.08 -17.74 -18.13
C LEU A 484 -3.15 -16.53 -18.22
N GLU A 485 -2.01 -16.60 -17.54
CA GLU A 485 -0.96 -15.57 -17.57
C GLU A 485 0.34 -16.19 -18.10
N CYS A 486 0.85 -15.68 -19.23
CA CYS A 486 2.12 -16.10 -19.83
C CYS A 486 3.07 -14.91 -19.94
N CYS A 487 4.13 -14.90 -19.13
CA CYS A 487 5.00 -13.73 -18.95
C CYS A 487 6.47 -14.09 -19.21
N ASN A 488 7.26 -13.19 -19.80
CA ASN A 488 8.72 -13.30 -19.96
C ASN A 488 9.23 -14.61 -20.62
N CYS A 489 8.38 -15.38 -21.32
CA CYS A 489 8.78 -16.58 -22.04
C CYS A 489 9.40 -16.18 -23.39
N ARG A 490 10.73 -16.10 -23.43
CA ARG A 490 11.46 -15.51 -24.58
C ARG A 490 11.38 -16.35 -25.84
N GLU A 491 11.39 -17.67 -25.71
CA GLU A 491 11.38 -18.66 -26.79
C GLU A 491 9.96 -18.95 -27.31
N LEU A 492 8.93 -18.31 -26.75
CA LEU A 492 7.53 -18.53 -27.11
C LEU A 492 7.26 -17.94 -28.50
N LEU A 493 6.95 -18.80 -29.47
CA LEU A 493 6.68 -18.41 -30.86
C LEU A 493 5.18 -18.21 -31.12
N SER A 494 4.36 -19.11 -30.56
CA SER A 494 2.90 -19.11 -30.56
C SER A 494 2.39 -19.53 -29.18
N LEU A 495 1.14 -19.17 -28.84
CA LEU A 495 0.57 -19.58 -27.55
C LEU A 495 0.16 -21.07 -27.55
N TRP A 496 -0.38 -21.54 -28.67
CA TRP A 496 -0.91 -22.90 -28.83
C TRP A 496 -0.01 -23.78 -29.68
N GLU A 497 0.03 -25.07 -29.34
CA GLU A 497 0.67 -26.11 -30.14
C GLU A 497 -0.10 -26.40 -31.44
N ASN A 498 0.64 -26.79 -32.49
CA ASN A 498 0.06 -27.07 -33.80
C ASN A 498 -0.94 -28.23 -33.73
N GLY A 499 -2.17 -28.00 -34.19
CA GLY A 499 -3.26 -28.98 -34.17
C GLY A 499 -4.13 -28.98 -32.91
N VAL A 500 -3.82 -28.17 -31.89
CA VAL A 500 -4.65 -28.02 -30.69
C VAL A 500 -5.62 -26.84 -30.88
N THR A 501 -6.93 -27.10 -30.84
CA THR A 501 -7.93 -26.03 -30.91
C THR A 501 -8.25 -25.48 -29.51
N ALA A 502 -8.11 -24.16 -29.34
CA ALA A 502 -8.39 -23.46 -28.09
C ALA A 502 -9.89 -23.37 -27.73
N GLU A 503 -10.78 -23.93 -28.56
CA GLU A 503 -12.24 -23.94 -28.37
C GLU A 503 -12.68 -24.65 -27.08
N HIS A 504 -11.89 -25.62 -26.61
CA HIS A 504 -12.17 -26.39 -25.39
C HIS A 504 -12.04 -25.56 -24.10
N LEU A 505 -11.37 -24.40 -24.14
CA LEU A 505 -11.19 -23.50 -23.00
C LEU A 505 -12.43 -22.61 -22.80
N ILE A 506 -13.59 -23.23 -22.63
CA ILE A 506 -14.89 -22.56 -22.54
C ILE A 506 -15.02 -21.65 -21.31
N CYS A 507 -14.25 -21.89 -20.25
CA CYS A 507 -14.27 -21.09 -19.03
C CYS A 507 -13.29 -19.91 -19.04
N LEU A 508 -12.42 -19.78 -20.06
CA LEU A 508 -11.34 -18.79 -20.04
C LEU A 508 -11.87 -17.36 -20.19
N ARG A 509 -11.76 -16.57 -19.12
CA ARG A 509 -12.25 -15.18 -19.04
C ARG A 509 -11.13 -14.16 -19.20
N ARG A 510 -9.92 -14.46 -18.75
CA ARG A 510 -8.79 -13.52 -18.78
C ARG A 510 -7.53 -14.17 -19.34
N LEU A 511 -6.93 -13.52 -20.34
CA LEU A 511 -5.68 -13.91 -20.96
C LEU A 511 -4.70 -12.74 -20.90
N VAL A 512 -3.56 -12.96 -20.25
CA VAL A 512 -2.48 -11.97 -20.13
C VAL A 512 -1.22 -12.54 -20.76
N ILE A 513 -0.63 -11.80 -21.69
CA ILE A 513 0.66 -12.14 -22.28
C ILE A 513 1.59 -10.94 -22.14
N ALA A 514 2.71 -11.11 -21.46
CA ALA A 514 3.66 -10.04 -21.18
C ALA A 514 5.10 -10.45 -21.50
N ASP A 515 5.89 -9.56 -22.09
CA ASP A 515 7.34 -9.72 -22.23
C ASP A 515 7.81 -10.97 -23.01
N CYS A 516 6.94 -11.55 -23.84
CA CYS A 516 7.31 -12.63 -24.76
C CYS A 516 7.90 -12.04 -26.04
N SER A 517 9.23 -12.00 -26.12
CA SER A 517 9.96 -11.24 -27.16
C SER A 517 9.90 -11.85 -28.55
N GLU A 518 9.90 -13.18 -28.68
CA GLU A 518 9.88 -13.89 -29.97
C GLU A 518 8.46 -14.23 -30.45
N LEU A 519 7.44 -13.92 -29.65
CA LEU A 519 6.04 -14.19 -29.97
C LEU A 519 5.64 -13.44 -31.25
N VAL A 520 5.33 -14.17 -32.32
CA VAL A 520 4.98 -13.59 -33.63
C VAL A 520 3.47 -13.43 -33.77
N SER A 521 2.71 -14.43 -33.31
CA SER A 521 1.24 -14.45 -33.32
C SER A 521 0.69 -15.21 -32.11
N LEU A 522 -0.57 -14.96 -31.75
CA LEU A 522 -1.25 -15.71 -30.69
C LEU A 522 -1.78 -17.07 -31.18
N CYS A 523 -2.13 -17.15 -32.46
CA CYS A 523 -2.71 -18.30 -33.15
C CYS A 523 -2.23 -18.32 -34.60
N GLU A 524 -2.24 -19.49 -35.22
CA GLU A 524 -2.12 -19.61 -36.68
C GLU A 524 -3.45 -19.24 -37.37
N GLU A 525 -3.40 -18.89 -38.66
CA GLU A 525 -4.51 -18.25 -39.41
C GLU A 525 -5.84 -19.05 -39.42
N GLU A 526 -5.80 -20.36 -39.20
CA GLU A 526 -6.97 -21.25 -39.17
C GLU A 526 -7.51 -21.53 -37.75
N GLN A 527 -6.79 -21.11 -36.69
CA GLN A 527 -7.15 -21.39 -35.29
C GLN A 527 -8.00 -20.26 -34.68
N GLN A 528 -9.08 -20.62 -34.00
CA GLN A 528 -9.97 -19.68 -33.32
C GLN A 528 -9.56 -19.43 -31.86
N MET A 529 -9.80 -18.21 -31.39
CA MET A 529 -9.63 -17.83 -29.99
C MET A 529 -10.78 -18.31 -29.09
N PRO A 530 -10.55 -18.51 -27.78
CA PRO A 530 -11.60 -18.92 -26.85
C PRO A 530 -12.71 -17.85 -26.77
N CYS A 531 -13.93 -18.25 -27.13
CA CYS A 531 -15.06 -17.34 -27.36
C CYS A 531 -15.55 -16.57 -26.12
N ASN A 532 -15.24 -17.06 -24.91
CA ASN A 532 -15.70 -16.52 -23.63
C ASN A 532 -14.70 -15.57 -22.94
N LEU A 533 -13.73 -15.05 -23.69
CA LEU A 533 -12.76 -14.11 -23.16
C LEU A 533 -13.41 -12.75 -22.85
N GLU A 534 -13.28 -12.28 -21.61
CA GLU A 534 -13.75 -10.96 -21.14
C GLU A 534 -12.62 -9.92 -21.16
N VAL A 535 -11.38 -10.34 -20.90
CA VAL A 535 -10.20 -9.48 -20.79
C VAL A 535 -9.02 -10.07 -21.55
N LEU A 536 -8.44 -9.28 -22.46
CA LEU A 536 -7.22 -9.61 -23.19
C LEU A 536 -6.17 -8.52 -22.94
N GLU A 537 -4.98 -8.92 -22.48
CA GLU A 537 -3.89 -7.98 -22.21
C GLU A 537 -2.59 -8.44 -22.86
N LEU A 538 -1.98 -7.56 -23.66
CA LEU A 538 -0.73 -7.79 -24.36
C LEU A 538 0.29 -6.70 -23.97
N PHE A 539 1.41 -7.11 -23.38
CA PHE A 539 2.45 -6.19 -22.91
C PHE A 539 3.81 -6.57 -23.46
N ARG A 540 4.57 -5.62 -24.02
CA ARG A 540 5.99 -5.77 -24.37
C ARG A 540 6.30 -6.97 -25.31
N CYS A 541 5.36 -7.40 -26.15
CA CYS A 541 5.60 -8.44 -27.16
C CYS A 541 6.27 -7.81 -28.40
N ALA A 542 7.60 -7.85 -28.45
CA ALA A 542 8.38 -7.10 -29.45
C ALA A 542 8.26 -7.65 -30.88
N SER A 543 8.08 -8.96 -31.04
CA SER A 543 7.96 -9.61 -32.36
C SER A 543 6.54 -9.74 -32.89
N LEU A 544 5.54 -9.38 -32.08
CA LEU A 544 4.13 -9.55 -32.42
C LEU A 544 3.78 -8.68 -33.64
N THR A 545 3.45 -9.32 -34.77
CA THR A 545 3.12 -8.63 -36.02
C THR A 545 1.62 -8.48 -36.24
N SER A 546 0.83 -9.43 -35.76
CA SER A 546 -0.63 -9.48 -35.98
C SER A 546 -1.38 -9.91 -34.71
N ILE A 547 -2.62 -9.42 -34.58
CA ILE A 547 -3.58 -9.88 -33.59
C ILE A 547 -4.53 -10.87 -34.29
N PRO A 548 -4.92 -11.99 -33.65
CA PRO A 548 -5.87 -12.93 -34.24
C PRO A 548 -7.23 -12.29 -34.54
N ASN A 549 -8.02 -12.94 -35.39
CA ASN A 549 -9.38 -12.48 -35.69
C ASN A 549 -10.24 -12.49 -34.41
N MET A 550 -10.72 -11.31 -34.00
CA MET A 550 -11.46 -11.12 -32.75
C MET A 550 -12.98 -11.04 -32.95
N SER A 551 -13.49 -11.31 -34.16
CA SER A 551 -14.94 -11.30 -34.46
C SER A 551 -15.75 -12.29 -33.62
N ASN A 552 -15.14 -13.42 -33.22
CA ASN A 552 -15.79 -14.46 -32.43
C ASN A 552 -15.83 -14.15 -30.91
N LEU A 553 -15.10 -13.12 -30.45
CA LEU A 553 -15.02 -12.74 -29.03
C LEU A 553 -16.21 -11.88 -28.63
N ARG A 554 -17.39 -12.50 -28.54
CA ARG A 554 -18.66 -11.78 -28.33
C ARG A 554 -18.76 -11.08 -26.98
N ILE A 555 -18.01 -11.52 -25.97
CA ILE A 555 -18.10 -11.00 -24.61
C ILE A 555 -16.86 -10.21 -24.15
N LEU A 556 -15.88 -9.96 -25.03
CA LEU A 556 -14.68 -9.20 -24.67
C LEU A 556 -15.05 -7.76 -24.30
N ARG A 557 -14.73 -7.36 -23.07
CA ARG A 557 -15.02 -6.03 -22.50
C ARG A 557 -13.80 -5.14 -22.48
N GLU A 558 -12.63 -5.72 -22.23
CA GLU A 558 -11.38 -4.97 -22.09
C GLU A 558 -10.30 -5.55 -23.00
N PHE A 559 -9.67 -4.65 -23.77
CA PHE A 559 -8.50 -4.98 -24.55
C PHE A 559 -7.39 -3.95 -24.29
N ILE A 560 -6.25 -4.43 -23.82
CA ILE A 560 -5.11 -3.59 -23.43
C ILE A 560 -3.89 -4.05 -24.20
N ILE A 561 -3.26 -3.13 -24.94
CA ILE A 561 -2.01 -3.37 -25.66
C ILE A 561 -0.99 -2.33 -25.22
N LYS A 562 0.17 -2.75 -24.73
CA LYS A 562 1.27 -1.83 -24.39
C LYS A 562 2.60 -2.30 -24.94
N ASN A 563 3.35 -1.37 -25.54
CA ASN A 563 4.74 -1.55 -25.94
C ASN A 563 4.99 -2.71 -26.92
N CYS A 564 4.02 -3.02 -27.80
CA CYS A 564 4.19 -3.98 -28.90
C CYS A 564 4.73 -3.24 -30.13
N GLN A 565 6.04 -3.33 -30.37
CA GLN A 565 6.75 -2.43 -31.30
C GLN A 565 6.63 -2.80 -32.79
N ARG A 566 6.36 -4.06 -33.13
CA ARG A 566 6.20 -4.52 -34.53
C ARG A 566 4.74 -4.68 -34.99
N LEU A 567 3.79 -4.48 -34.08
CA LEU A 567 2.37 -4.58 -34.39
C LEU A 567 1.97 -3.44 -35.33
N PHE A 568 1.71 -3.75 -36.60
CA PHE A 568 1.49 -2.74 -37.64
C PHE A 568 0.02 -2.56 -38.01
N THR A 569 -0.79 -3.61 -37.93
CA THR A 569 -2.24 -3.58 -38.24
C THR A 569 -3.08 -4.15 -37.11
N PHE A 570 -4.27 -3.56 -36.95
CA PHE A 570 -5.38 -4.13 -36.21
C PHE A 570 -6.26 -4.93 -37.19
N PRO A 571 -6.91 -6.05 -36.80
CA PRO A 571 -7.79 -6.80 -37.69
C PRO A 571 -8.93 -5.91 -38.22
N GLU A 572 -9.00 -5.74 -39.56
CA GLU A 572 -10.04 -4.94 -40.23
C GLU A 572 -11.43 -5.60 -40.14
N ASN A 573 -11.47 -6.93 -40.09
CA ASN A 573 -12.67 -7.72 -39.87
C ASN A 573 -12.75 -8.18 -38.41
N GLY A 574 -13.58 -7.53 -37.59
CA GLY A 574 -13.97 -8.07 -36.28
C GLY A 574 -13.47 -7.32 -35.05
N VAL A 575 -13.96 -6.09 -34.84
CA VAL A 575 -13.95 -5.48 -33.50
C VAL A 575 -14.94 -6.25 -32.61
N PRO A 576 -14.54 -6.67 -31.39
CA PRO A 576 -15.44 -7.33 -30.46
C PRO A 576 -16.68 -6.47 -30.16
N PRO A 577 -17.90 -6.99 -30.32
CA PRO A 577 -19.12 -6.20 -30.25
C PRO A 577 -19.38 -5.59 -28.86
N MET A 578 -18.89 -6.21 -27.78
CA MET A 578 -19.09 -5.75 -26.41
C MET A 578 -17.88 -5.00 -25.81
N LEU A 579 -16.91 -4.59 -26.63
CA LEU A 579 -15.71 -3.91 -26.15
C LEU A 579 -16.07 -2.55 -25.53
N ARG A 580 -15.76 -2.40 -24.23
CA ARG A 580 -16.01 -1.18 -23.45
C ARG A 580 -14.74 -0.37 -23.19
N ARG A 581 -13.59 -1.03 -23.05
CA ARG A 581 -12.31 -0.38 -22.76
C ARG A 581 -11.24 -0.82 -23.75
N LEU A 582 -10.61 0.15 -24.41
CA LEU A 582 -9.46 -0.03 -25.28
C LEU A 582 -8.31 0.86 -24.82
N GLU A 583 -7.17 0.27 -24.51
CA GLU A 583 -5.94 0.99 -24.18
C GLU A 583 -4.79 0.58 -25.09
N ILE A 584 -4.15 1.55 -25.74
CA ILE A 584 -3.03 1.33 -26.64
C ILE A 584 -1.91 2.28 -26.25
N LEU A 585 -0.87 1.76 -25.61
CA LEU A 585 0.25 2.56 -25.09
C LEU A 585 1.56 2.14 -25.77
N SER A 586 2.33 3.09 -26.29
CA SER A 586 3.68 2.87 -26.83
C SER A 586 3.77 1.84 -27.98
N CYS A 587 2.71 1.67 -28.78
CA CYS A 587 2.73 0.78 -29.97
C CYS A 587 3.09 1.58 -31.22
N ASN A 588 4.39 1.71 -31.50
CA ASN A 588 4.87 2.68 -32.48
C ASN A 588 4.73 2.27 -33.94
N ALA A 589 4.60 0.98 -34.27
CA ALA A 589 4.38 0.53 -35.65
C ALA A 589 2.91 0.58 -36.10
N LEU A 590 1.97 0.69 -35.16
CA LEU A 590 0.53 0.61 -35.45
C LEU A 590 0.10 1.81 -36.30
N VAL A 591 -0.44 1.54 -37.50
CA VAL A 591 -0.77 2.59 -38.49
C VAL A 591 -2.22 3.04 -38.40
N SER A 592 -3.16 2.11 -38.20
CA SER A 592 -4.60 2.39 -38.20
C SER A 592 -5.34 1.59 -37.14
N LEU A 593 -6.46 2.14 -36.70
CA LEU A 593 -7.47 1.45 -35.91
C LEU A 593 -8.75 1.24 -36.74
N PRO A 594 -9.60 0.27 -36.38
CA PRO A 594 -10.87 0.02 -37.04
C PRO A 594 -11.77 1.26 -37.10
N SER A 595 -12.64 1.30 -38.11
CA SER A 595 -13.52 2.44 -38.42
C SER A 595 -14.69 2.63 -37.45
N SER A 596 -15.11 1.58 -36.73
CA SER A 596 -16.26 1.66 -35.82
C SER A 596 -16.08 0.84 -34.54
N PHE A 597 -16.37 1.48 -33.40
CA PHE A 597 -16.51 0.84 -32.11
C PHE A 597 -17.92 1.11 -31.56
N SER A 598 -18.77 0.10 -31.46
CA SER A 598 -20.19 0.33 -31.13
C SER A 598 -20.46 0.64 -29.65
N ASN A 599 -19.71 0.04 -28.73
CA ASN A 599 -19.99 0.05 -27.28
C ASN A 599 -18.84 0.58 -26.42
N LEU A 600 -17.89 1.30 -27.01
CA LEU A 600 -16.67 1.74 -26.34
C LEU A 600 -16.96 2.88 -25.36
N GLU A 601 -16.72 2.65 -24.07
CA GLU A 601 -16.88 3.61 -22.99
C GLU A 601 -15.57 4.35 -22.66
N LYS A 602 -14.41 3.70 -22.80
CA LYS A 602 -13.08 4.25 -22.52
C LYS A 602 -12.09 3.97 -23.66
N LEU A 603 -11.45 5.03 -24.15
CA LEU A 603 -10.35 4.97 -25.12
C LEU A 603 -9.13 5.73 -24.59
N GLU A 604 -8.01 5.03 -24.44
CA GLU A 604 -6.73 5.64 -24.10
C GLU A 604 -5.65 5.26 -25.11
N ILE A 605 -5.07 6.28 -25.75
CA ILE A 605 -3.96 6.13 -26.71
C ILE A 605 -2.81 6.99 -26.23
N LYS A 606 -1.64 6.39 -26.03
CA LYS A 606 -0.46 7.09 -25.52
C LYS A 606 0.80 6.66 -26.28
N ASP A 607 1.65 7.62 -26.64
CA ASP A 607 2.97 7.38 -27.23
C ASP A 607 2.94 6.47 -28.48
N CYS A 608 1.91 6.56 -29.33
CA CYS A 608 1.84 5.82 -30.60
C CYS A 608 2.25 6.73 -31.77
N SER A 609 3.50 6.61 -32.23
CA SER A 609 4.09 7.58 -33.17
C SER A 609 3.62 7.46 -34.63
N SER A 610 3.36 6.23 -35.11
CA SER A 610 2.97 5.98 -36.51
C SER A 610 1.47 5.86 -36.72
N LEU A 611 0.68 6.00 -35.65
CA LEU A 611 -0.77 5.91 -35.73
C LEU A 611 -1.31 7.11 -36.49
N ARG A 612 -1.87 6.86 -37.68
CA ARG A 612 -2.40 7.88 -38.59
C ARG A 612 -3.89 8.08 -38.41
N THR A 613 -4.66 7.02 -38.27
CA THR A 613 -6.13 7.08 -38.17
C THR A 613 -6.64 6.40 -36.92
N CYS A 614 -7.63 7.03 -36.28
CA CYS A 614 -8.37 6.50 -35.16
C CYS A 614 -9.81 6.98 -35.28
N LEU A 615 -10.79 6.06 -35.17
CA LEU A 615 -12.22 6.37 -35.27
C LEU A 615 -12.62 6.98 -36.63
N ASP A 616 -12.08 6.46 -37.73
CA ASP A 616 -12.32 7.00 -39.06
C ASP A 616 -13.75 6.69 -39.53
N GLY A 617 -14.61 7.71 -39.57
CA GLY A 617 -15.99 7.62 -40.08
C GLY A 617 -17.11 7.48 -39.04
N ASN A 618 -16.83 7.01 -37.82
CA ASN A 618 -17.85 6.90 -36.74
C ASN A 618 -17.25 7.06 -35.33
N PHE A 619 -17.53 8.19 -34.68
CA PHE A 619 -17.18 8.40 -33.28
C PHE A 619 -18.11 7.57 -32.36
N PRO A 620 -17.58 6.80 -31.39
CA PRO A 620 -18.37 6.03 -30.44
C PRO A 620 -19.19 6.95 -29.53
N MET A 621 -20.51 6.98 -29.74
CA MET A 621 -21.40 7.84 -28.94
C MET A 621 -21.48 7.40 -27.48
N THR A 622 -21.13 6.15 -27.17
CA THR A 622 -21.04 5.58 -25.81
C THR A 622 -19.79 6.01 -25.03
N LEU A 623 -18.87 6.75 -25.66
CA LEU A 623 -17.58 7.09 -25.08
C LEU A 623 -17.70 8.13 -23.95
N LYS A 624 -17.31 7.70 -22.75
CA LYS A 624 -17.26 8.53 -21.53
C LYS A 624 -15.88 9.12 -21.30
N LYS A 625 -14.81 8.37 -21.62
CA LYS A 625 -13.43 8.82 -21.38
C LYS A 625 -12.58 8.72 -22.65
N LEU A 626 -11.99 9.85 -23.03
CA LEU A 626 -11.04 9.95 -24.14
C LEU A 626 -9.72 10.53 -23.64
N SER A 627 -8.63 9.78 -23.79
CA SER A 627 -7.28 10.23 -23.45
C SER A 627 -6.32 9.98 -24.61
N ILE A 628 -5.84 11.05 -25.25
CA ILE A 628 -4.84 10.99 -26.32
C ILE A 628 -3.58 11.71 -25.87
N LYS A 629 -2.45 11.01 -25.84
CA LYS A 629 -1.18 11.51 -25.30
C LYS A 629 -0.01 11.22 -26.25
N ASN A 630 0.69 12.26 -26.71
CA ASN A 630 1.91 12.19 -27.52
C ASN A 630 1.76 11.39 -28.84
N CYS A 631 0.65 11.57 -29.55
CA CYS A 631 0.37 10.96 -30.85
C CYS A 631 0.47 12.03 -31.96
N LYS A 632 1.66 12.20 -32.56
CA LYS A 632 1.93 13.34 -33.45
C LYS A 632 1.40 13.19 -34.88
N GLN A 633 1.34 11.96 -35.41
CA GLN A 633 0.86 11.67 -36.76
C GLN A 633 -0.65 11.40 -36.83
N LEU A 634 -1.31 11.31 -35.67
CA LEU A 634 -2.72 10.98 -35.59
C LEU A 634 -3.56 12.10 -36.21
N SER A 635 -4.33 11.76 -37.24
CA SER A 635 -5.25 12.65 -37.93
C SER A 635 -6.30 13.23 -36.99
N GLU A 636 -6.99 14.26 -37.47
CA GLU A 636 -8.14 14.80 -36.75
C GLU A 636 -9.20 13.71 -36.55
N VAL A 637 -9.82 13.70 -35.36
CA VAL A 637 -10.99 12.85 -35.09
C VAL A 637 -12.22 13.54 -35.67
N MET A 638 -12.92 12.85 -36.56
CA MET A 638 -14.15 13.35 -37.18
C MET A 638 -15.33 13.13 -36.23
N LEU A 639 -15.95 14.22 -35.78
CA LEU A 639 -17.14 14.17 -34.94
C LEU A 639 -18.42 14.19 -35.79
N PRO A 640 -19.40 13.29 -35.55
CA PRO A 640 -20.65 13.29 -36.29
C PRO A 640 -21.42 14.61 -36.07
N PRO A 641 -21.98 15.22 -37.13
CA PRO A 641 -22.69 16.49 -37.03
C PRO A 641 -23.96 16.34 -36.18
N ASN A 642 -24.20 17.30 -35.28
CA ASN A 642 -25.40 17.40 -34.43
C ASN A 642 -25.67 16.24 -33.45
N SER A 643 -24.67 15.42 -33.12
CA SER A 643 -24.84 14.34 -32.13
C SER A 643 -24.46 14.77 -30.70
N GLU A 644 -25.23 14.33 -29.71
CA GLU A 644 -24.93 14.52 -28.28
C GLU A 644 -23.85 13.56 -27.81
N ILE A 645 -22.66 14.09 -27.49
CA ILE A 645 -21.53 13.27 -27.07
C ILE A 645 -21.59 13.01 -25.57
N SER A 646 -21.51 11.74 -25.15
CA SER A 646 -21.57 11.31 -23.74
C SER A 646 -20.27 11.48 -22.95
N LEU A 647 -19.37 12.35 -23.41
CA LEU A 647 -18.00 12.44 -22.88
C LEU A 647 -17.99 13.12 -21.49
N GLU A 648 -17.44 12.42 -20.52
CA GLU A 648 -17.31 12.79 -19.11
C GLU A 648 -15.90 13.34 -18.78
N GLU A 649 -14.86 12.74 -19.39
CA GLU A 649 -13.44 13.11 -19.21
C GLU A 649 -12.71 13.21 -20.55
N LEU A 650 -12.00 14.32 -20.76
CA LEU A 650 -11.16 14.56 -21.93
C LEU A 650 -9.73 14.94 -21.51
N THR A 651 -8.76 14.13 -21.92
CA THR A 651 -7.33 14.41 -21.73
C THR A 651 -6.61 14.49 -23.07
N ILE A 652 -5.95 15.63 -23.32
CA ILE A 652 -5.14 15.87 -24.51
C ILE A 652 -3.73 16.27 -24.05
N PHE A 653 -2.72 15.51 -24.49
CA PHE A 653 -1.31 15.80 -24.24
C PHE A 653 -0.50 15.69 -25.52
N LYS A 654 0.27 16.72 -25.92
CA LYS A 654 1.17 16.65 -27.11
C LYS A 654 0.54 16.08 -28.38
N TRP A 655 -0.74 16.38 -28.64
CA TRP A 655 -1.41 16.05 -29.90
C TRP A 655 -1.48 17.33 -30.76
N LEU A 656 -1.32 17.23 -32.09
CA LEU A 656 -1.32 18.40 -32.98
C LEU A 656 -2.70 18.65 -33.62
N ASN A 657 -3.47 17.59 -33.84
CA ASN A 657 -4.72 17.61 -34.61
C ASN A 657 -5.97 17.61 -33.70
N PHE A 658 -5.89 18.23 -32.52
CA PHE A 658 -7.02 18.28 -31.57
C PHE A 658 -8.06 19.37 -31.88
N ASN A 659 -7.79 20.26 -32.84
CA ASN A 659 -8.55 21.50 -33.04
C ASN A 659 -10.04 21.25 -33.31
N SER A 660 -10.38 20.24 -34.12
CA SER A 660 -11.77 19.87 -34.43
C SER A 660 -12.57 19.49 -33.18
N LEU A 661 -11.97 18.73 -32.25
CA LEU A 661 -12.57 18.36 -30.98
C LEU A 661 -12.76 19.58 -30.08
N LEU A 662 -11.73 20.43 -29.97
CA LEU A 662 -11.83 21.62 -29.14
C LEU A 662 -12.89 22.59 -29.63
N GLN A 663 -13.04 22.81 -30.95
CA GLN A 663 -14.10 23.69 -31.49
C GLN A 663 -15.51 23.28 -31.05
N ARG A 664 -15.74 21.98 -30.82
CA ARG A 664 -17.03 21.44 -30.36
C ARG A 664 -17.08 21.13 -28.87
N VAL A 665 -16.06 21.47 -28.07
CA VAL A 665 -16.00 21.13 -26.64
C VAL A 665 -17.18 21.69 -25.84
N HIS A 666 -17.72 22.85 -26.23
CA HIS A 666 -18.91 23.46 -25.63
C HIS A 666 -20.17 22.58 -25.75
N SER A 667 -20.23 21.69 -26.74
CA SER A 667 -21.36 20.76 -26.95
C SER A 667 -21.33 19.52 -26.05
N PHE A 668 -20.25 19.30 -25.30
CA PHE A 668 -20.10 18.13 -24.42
C PHE A 668 -20.75 18.43 -23.06
N SER A 669 -22.08 18.34 -23.00
CA SER A 669 -22.87 18.70 -21.82
C SER A 669 -22.55 17.88 -20.57
N LEU A 670 -22.03 16.66 -20.72
CA LEU A 670 -21.67 15.76 -19.63
C LEU A 670 -20.20 15.90 -19.18
N LEU A 671 -19.39 16.72 -19.85
CA LEU A 671 -17.96 16.85 -19.57
C LEU A 671 -17.73 17.57 -18.23
N PHE A 672 -17.16 16.86 -17.26
CA PHE A 672 -16.83 17.43 -15.95
C PHE A 672 -15.31 17.56 -15.72
N GLU A 673 -14.46 16.86 -16.48
CA GLU A 673 -13.00 17.00 -16.43
C GLU A 673 -12.37 17.28 -17.80
N LEU A 674 -11.54 18.33 -17.87
CA LEU A 674 -10.79 18.71 -19.06
C LEU A 674 -9.32 18.98 -18.72
N TYR A 675 -8.42 18.18 -19.29
CA TYR A 675 -6.97 18.32 -19.15
C TYR A 675 -6.33 18.60 -20.51
N LEU A 676 -5.69 19.76 -20.64
CA LEU A 676 -4.96 20.19 -21.84
C LEU A 676 -3.51 20.41 -21.47
N SER A 677 -2.58 19.65 -22.05
CA SER A 677 -1.16 19.77 -21.72
C SER A 677 -0.26 19.70 -22.96
N ASP A 678 0.71 20.61 -23.05
CA ASP A 678 1.62 20.75 -24.21
C ASP A 678 0.88 20.94 -25.57
N CYS A 679 -0.32 21.53 -25.55
CA CYS A 679 -1.10 21.86 -26.75
C CYS A 679 -0.55 23.15 -27.41
N ASN A 680 0.61 23.05 -28.05
CA ASN A 680 1.36 24.23 -28.53
C ASN A 680 0.73 24.97 -29.71
N ASP A 681 -0.25 24.40 -30.41
CA ASP A 681 -1.01 25.10 -31.46
C ASP A 681 -2.31 25.74 -30.96
N LEU A 682 -2.60 25.62 -29.67
CA LEU A 682 -3.74 26.27 -29.04
C LEU A 682 -3.45 27.77 -28.83
N ASP A 683 -3.89 28.60 -29.77
CA ASP A 683 -3.80 30.05 -29.67
C ASP A 683 -4.88 30.63 -28.73
N ASN A 684 -6.12 30.14 -28.86
CA ASN A 684 -7.29 30.53 -28.06
C ASN A 684 -8.23 29.33 -27.88
N ILE A 685 -8.94 29.27 -26.74
CA ILE A 685 -10.10 28.38 -26.57
C ILE A 685 -11.27 28.96 -27.39
N PRO A 686 -12.17 28.14 -27.97
CA PRO A 686 -13.25 28.61 -28.84
C PRO A 686 -14.12 29.71 -28.19
N GLU A 687 -14.60 30.66 -29.00
CA GLU A 687 -15.44 31.78 -28.53
C GLU A 687 -16.79 31.31 -27.96
N GLN A 688 -17.28 30.16 -28.42
CA GLN A 688 -18.49 29.51 -27.91
C GLN A 688 -18.32 29.04 -26.45
N GLY A 689 -17.09 29.01 -25.93
CA GLY A 689 -16.77 28.76 -24.53
C GLY A 689 -16.42 27.30 -24.20
N LEU A 690 -16.38 27.03 -22.90
CA LEU A 690 -16.12 25.72 -22.30
C LEU A 690 -17.44 25.03 -21.89
N PRO A 691 -17.44 23.71 -21.67
CA PRO A 691 -18.65 22.99 -21.26
C PRO A 691 -19.23 23.53 -19.94
N PRO A 692 -20.56 23.66 -19.82
CA PRO A 692 -21.20 24.32 -18.66
C PRO A 692 -21.08 23.53 -17.35
N ASN A 693 -20.98 22.19 -17.42
CA ASN A 693 -20.93 21.30 -16.26
C ASN A 693 -19.49 20.96 -15.82
N LEU A 694 -18.49 21.67 -16.35
CA LEU A 694 -17.09 21.44 -16.05
C LEU A 694 -16.79 21.68 -14.57
N ARG A 695 -16.22 20.68 -13.89
CA ARG A 695 -15.80 20.75 -12.47
C ARG A 695 -14.31 21.01 -12.32
N THR A 696 -13.50 20.43 -13.21
CA THR A 696 -12.05 20.56 -13.21
C THR A 696 -11.54 20.99 -14.57
N LEU A 697 -10.74 22.05 -14.59
CA LEU A 697 -10.02 22.52 -15.77
C LEU A 697 -8.53 22.61 -15.45
N SER A 698 -7.69 21.87 -16.18
CA SER A 698 -6.23 22.01 -16.11
C SER A 698 -5.65 22.31 -17.48
N ILE A 699 -4.84 23.39 -17.55
CA ILE A 699 -4.13 23.82 -18.75
C ILE A 699 -2.64 23.95 -18.45
N GLU A 700 -1.81 23.12 -19.06
CA GLU A 700 -0.39 23.02 -18.75
C GLU A 700 0.47 23.16 -20.02
N HIS A 701 1.58 23.89 -19.93
CA HIS A 701 2.59 24.00 -20.99
C HIS A 701 2.07 24.46 -22.37
N CYS A 702 0.89 25.09 -22.45
CA CYS A 702 0.33 25.64 -23.68
C CYS A 702 0.98 26.99 -24.03
N SER A 703 2.07 26.96 -24.80
CA SER A 703 2.94 28.13 -24.98
C SER A 703 2.36 29.25 -25.87
N LYS A 704 1.42 28.92 -26.77
CA LYS A 704 0.79 29.90 -27.67
C LYS A 704 -0.48 30.55 -27.12
N LEU A 705 -1.10 29.97 -26.09
CA LEU A 705 -2.37 30.42 -25.53
C LEU A 705 -2.27 31.89 -25.06
N LYS A 706 -3.08 32.78 -25.64
CA LYS A 706 -3.05 34.23 -25.37
C LYS A 706 -4.09 34.66 -24.32
N SER A 707 -5.29 34.09 -24.38
CA SER A 707 -6.42 34.46 -23.54
C SER A 707 -7.39 33.30 -23.32
N LEU A 708 -8.15 33.37 -22.23
CA LEU A 708 -9.25 32.46 -21.89
C LEU A 708 -10.61 33.07 -22.31
N PRO A 709 -11.66 32.26 -22.53
CA PRO A 709 -12.94 32.75 -23.01
C PRO A 709 -13.67 33.59 -21.96
N MET A 710 -14.35 34.64 -22.38
CA MET A 710 -15.09 35.56 -21.50
C MET A 710 -16.18 34.87 -20.67
N GLN A 711 -16.69 33.75 -21.17
CA GLN A 711 -17.75 32.94 -20.59
C GLN A 711 -17.26 32.05 -19.44
N ILE A 712 -15.96 32.05 -19.10
CA ILE A 712 -15.42 31.24 -17.99
C ILE A 712 -16.15 31.51 -16.67
N ARG A 713 -16.58 32.76 -16.43
CA ARG A 713 -17.37 33.15 -15.25
C ARG A 713 -18.71 32.41 -15.11
N ASN A 714 -19.28 31.96 -16.24
CA ASN A 714 -20.58 31.28 -16.27
C ASN A 714 -20.45 29.80 -15.86
N LEU A 715 -19.23 29.28 -15.70
CA LEU A 715 -18.96 27.91 -15.27
C LEU A 715 -19.21 27.73 -13.76
N THR A 716 -20.47 27.86 -13.35
CA THR A 716 -20.88 27.75 -11.93
C THR A 716 -20.58 26.38 -11.31
N SER A 717 -20.36 25.35 -12.13
CA SER A 717 -19.96 24.02 -11.70
C SER A 717 -18.45 23.88 -11.46
N LEU A 718 -17.61 24.87 -11.83
CA LEU A 718 -16.15 24.75 -11.74
C LEU A 718 -15.67 24.87 -10.30
N VAL A 719 -15.05 23.81 -9.80
CA VAL A 719 -14.57 23.66 -8.42
C VAL A 719 -13.05 23.80 -8.35
N SER A 720 -12.33 23.31 -9.37
CA SER A 720 -10.87 23.30 -9.44
C SER A 720 -10.38 23.87 -10.77
N PHE A 721 -9.45 24.84 -10.69
CA PHE A 721 -8.83 25.45 -11.87
C PHE A 721 -7.32 25.53 -11.73
N GLU A 722 -6.60 24.94 -12.68
CA GLU A 722 -5.14 24.89 -12.72
C GLU A 722 -4.56 25.42 -14.04
N ILE A 723 -3.56 26.29 -13.94
CA ILE A 723 -2.75 26.76 -15.07
C ILE A 723 -1.27 26.60 -14.74
N ARG A 724 -0.52 25.92 -15.61
CA ARG A 724 0.93 25.74 -15.44
C ARG A 724 1.69 26.15 -16.70
N THR A 725 2.70 27.00 -16.57
CA THR A 725 3.70 27.32 -17.63
C THR A 725 3.10 27.88 -18.94
N CYS A 726 2.02 28.66 -18.87
CA CYS A 726 1.39 29.29 -20.04
C CYS A 726 2.01 30.66 -20.34
N ARG A 727 3.16 30.67 -21.04
CA ARG A 727 4.05 31.85 -21.15
C ARG A 727 3.49 33.06 -21.91
N ARG A 728 2.47 32.87 -22.76
CA ARG A 728 1.84 33.96 -23.54
C ARG A 728 0.48 34.40 -22.99
N LEU A 729 -0.03 33.74 -21.96
CA LEU A 729 -1.29 34.11 -21.34
C LEU A 729 -1.12 35.46 -20.63
N GLN A 730 -1.81 36.48 -21.12
CA GLN A 730 -1.65 37.85 -20.64
C GLN A 730 -2.69 38.21 -19.58
N ASN A 731 -3.94 37.80 -19.76
CA ASN A 731 -5.04 38.28 -18.93
C ASN A 731 -6.07 37.17 -18.64
N PHE A 732 -6.61 37.20 -17.44
CA PHE A 732 -7.91 36.58 -17.14
C PHE A 732 -9.04 37.53 -17.58
N PRO A 733 -10.08 37.06 -18.26
CA PRO A 733 -11.16 37.91 -18.77
C PRO A 733 -11.90 38.63 -17.64
N ARG A 734 -11.85 39.97 -17.63
CA ARG A 734 -12.54 40.88 -16.67
C ARG A 734 -12.27 40.64 -15.17
N CYS A 735 -11.32 39.78 -14.83
CA CYS A 735 -10.94 39.48 -13.44
C CYS A 735 -12.05 38.79 -12.61
N ASP A 736 -12.98 38.09 -13.28
CA ASP A 736 -14.11 37.42 -12.63
C ASP A 736 -14.00 35.89 -12.81
N PHE A 737 -13.35 35.21 -11.85
CA PHE A 737 -13.37 33.74 -11.76
C PHE A 737 -14.77 33.21 -11.42
N PRO A 738 -15.05 31.92 -11.66
CA PRO A 738 -16.31 31.31 -11.26
C PRO A 738 -16.58 31.43 -9.74
N PRO A 739 -17.83 31.73 -9.32
CA PRO A 739 -18.14 32.03 -7.92
C PRO A 739 -18.01 30.82 -6.97
N ASN A 740 -18.13 29.60 -7.49
CA ASN A 740 -18.04 28.35 -6.73
C ASN A 740 -16.64 27.74 -6.73
N LEU A 741 -15.64 28.47 -7.25
CA LEU A 741 -14.27 27.99 -7.32
C LEU A 741 -13.71 27.77 -5.91
N SER A 742 -13.30 26.54 -5.61
CA SER A 742 -12.76 26.16 -4.30
C SER A 742 -11.24 26.04 -4.29
N SER A 743 -10.64 25.70 -5.44
CA SER A 743 -9.20 25.51 -5.61
C SER A 743 -8.70 26.24 -6.87
N LEU A 744 -7.70 27.09 -6.70
CA LEU A 744 -7.03 27.81 -7.79
C LEU A 744 -5.51 27.61 -7.70
N ARG A 745 -4.91 27.09 -8.77
CA ARG A 745 -3.45 26.82 -8.85
C ARG A 745 -2.85 27.48 -10.09
N ILE A 746 -1.88 28.37 -9.91
CA ILE A 746 -1.24 29.08 -11.02
C ILE A 746 0.29 29.01 -10.90
N TRP A 747 0.93 28.42 -11.91
CA TRP A 747 2.37 28.13 -11.91
C TRP A 747 3.05 28.73 -13.16
N ASP A 748 4.18 29.42 -12.97
CA ASP A 748 5.13 29.95 -13.96
C ASP A 748 4.48 30.62 -15.20
N SER A 749 3.63 31.62 -14.97
CA SER A 749 2.89 32.34 -16.03
C SER A 749 3.34 33.80 -16.13
N ARG A 750 4.43 34.04 -16.87
CA ARG A 750 5.23 35.29 -16.76
C ARG A 750 4.61 36.58 -17.29
N LYS A 751 3.59 36.47 -18.14
CA LYS A 751 2.94 37.61 -18.79
C LYS A 751 1.59 37.97 -18.20
N LEU A 752 1.16 37.25 -17.16
CA LEU A 752 -0.08 37.55 -16.47
C LEU A 752 0.00 38.91 -15.78
N ASN A 753 -1.12 39.63 -15.82
CA ASN A 753 -1.36 40.83 -15.04
C ASN A 753 -1.13 40.63 -13.52
N PRO A 754 -0.81 41.70 -12.77
CA PRO A 754 -0.49 41.60 -11.35
C PRO A 754 -1.67 41.09 -10.52
N LEU A 755 -1.37 40.38 -9.44
CA LEU A 755 -2.34 39.65 -8.61
C LEU A 755 -3.48 40.53 -8.06
N ALA A 756 -3.19 41.80 -7.74
CA ALA A 756 -4.19 42.77 -7.26
C ALA A 756 -5.34 42.94 -8.25
N THR A 757 -5.08 42.74 -9.54
CA THR A 757 -6.10 42.86 -10.57
C THR A 757 -7.03 41.67 -10.62
N TRP A 758 -6.71 40.51 -10.02
CA TRP A 758 -7.47 39.25 -10.21
C TRP A 758 -8.78 39.16 -9.42
N GLY A 759 -9.06 40.11 -8.53
CA GLY A 759 -10.32 40.13 -7.78
C GLY A 759 -10.53 38.95 -6.83
N LEU A 760 -9.45 38.27 -6.38
CA LEU A 760 -9.54 37.04 -5.57
C LEU A 760 -10.34 37.21 -4.27
N HIS A 761 -10.31 38.39 -3.66
CA HIS A 761 -11.12 38.73 -2.48
C HIS A 761 -12.64 38.50 -2.67
N ARG A 762 -13.13 38.50 -3.92
CA ARG A 762 -14.55 38.24 -4.24
C ARG A 762 -14.91 36.75 -4.18
N LEU A 763 -13.93 35.86 -4.18
CA LEU A 763 -14.13 34.41 -4.22
C LEU A 763 -14.33 33.84 -2.82
N THR A 764 -15.51 34.05 -2.25
CA THR A 764 -15.87 33.56 -0.89
C THR A 764 -15.91 32.04 -0.76
N SER A 765 -15.95 31.32 -1.88
CA SER A 765 -15.86 29.85 -1.95
C SER A 765 -14.43 29.33 -1.95
N LEU A 766 -13.42 30.18 -2.20
CA LEU A 766 -12.04 29.75 -2.37
C LEU A 766 -11.46 29.24 -1.05
N ARG A 767 -11.01 27.98 -1.04
CA ARG A 767 -10.42 27.29 0.12
C ARG A 767 -8.94 27.02 -0.07
N GLU A 768 -8.50 26.73 -1.30
CA GLU A 768 -7.11 26.47 -1.65
C GLU A 768 -6.62 27.45 -2.72
N PHE A 769 -5.46 28.05 -2.46
CA PHE A 769 -4.77 28.90 -3.41
C PHE A 769 -3.28 28.56 -3.45
N SER A 770 -2.76 28.28 -4.65
CA SER A 770 -1.35 28.00 -4.86
C SER A 770 -0.80 28.85 -6.00
N ILE A 771 0.32 29.52 -5.75
CA ILE A 771 0.99 30.38 -6.73
C ILE A 771 2.49 30.11 -6.77
N CYS A 772 3.04 29.91 -7.97
CA CYS A 772 4.44 29.55 -8.15
C CYS A 772 5.11 30.40 -9.25
N GLY A 773 5.98 31.33 -8.87
CA GLY A 773 6.98 32.02 -9.70
C GLY A 773 6.52 32.71 -11.00
N GLY A 774 7.42 33.51 -11.57
CA GLY A 774 7.30 34.03 -12.95
C GLY A 774 6.70 35.43 -13.10
N PHE A 775 6.10 36.00 -12.07
CA PHE A 775 5.48 37.33 -12.12
C PHE A 775 6.51 38.39 -11.70
N GLN A 776 7.04 39.14 -12.66
CA GLN A 776 8.03 40.20 -12.40
C GLN A 776 7.49 41.32 -11.49
N GLU A 777 6.17 41.49 -11.43
CA GLU A 777 5.51 42.50 -10.59
C GLU A 777 5.15 42.01 -9.17
N MET A 778 5.24 40.70 -8.86
CA MET A 778 5.00 40.17 -7.50
C MET A 778 6.22 40.23 -6.58
N GLU A 779 7.25 41.00 -6.95
CA GLU A 779 8.39 41.23 -6.04
C GLU A 779 7.97 41.95 -4.75
N PHE A 780 6.77 42.54 -4.74
CA PHE A 780 6.07 43.05 -3.57
C PHE A 780 4.61 42.57 -3.61
N LEU A 781 4.22 41.63 -2.74
CA LEU A 781 2.81 41.48 -2.37
C LEU A 781 2.46 42.76 -1.59
N GLY A 782 1.76 43.69 -2.25
CA GLY A 782 1.58 45.06 -1.76
C GLY A 782 0.96 45.16 -0.36
N ASP A 783 0.99 46.36 0.20
CA ASP A 783 0.38 46.74 1.48
C ASP A 783 -1.17 46.77 1.44
N ASP A 784 -1.80 46.21 0.40
CA ASP A 784 -3.25 46.20 0.25
C ASP A 784 -3.88 45.10 1.10
N ASP A 785 -4.63 45.52 2.13
CA ASP A 785 -5.23 44.70 3.17
C ASP A 785 -6.25 43.64 2.68
N SER A 786 -6.59 43.59 1.40
CA SER A 786 -7.70 42.78 0.88
C SER A 786 -7.40 42.02 -0.42
N LEU A 787 -6.21 41.43 -0.54
CA LEU A 787 -5.88 40.61 -1.73
C LEU A 787 -6.60 39.26 -1.76
N PHE A 788 -6.73 38.60 -0.61
CA PHE A 788 -7.22 37.22 -0.51
C PHE A 788 -8.53 37.13 0.29
N PRO A 789 -9.39 36.14 -0.01
CA PRO A 789 -10.63 35.94 0.74
C PRO A 789 -10.37 35.29 2.11
N HIS A 790 -11.13 35.69 3.14
CA HIS A 790 -11.02 35.13 4.50
C HIS A 790 -11.38 33.64 4.62
N SER A 791 -11.98 33.07 3.57
CA SER A 791 -12.35 31.66 3.46
C SER A 791 -11.17 30.71 3.23
N LEU A 792 -9.97 31.25 2.96
CA LEU A 792 -8.81 30.47 2.58
C LEU A 792 -8.31 29.59 3.74
N ILE A 793 -8.22 28.29 3.50
CA ILE A 793 -7.76 27.26 4.45
C ILE A 793 -6.31 26.86 4.14
N LYS A 794 -5.96 26.79 2.85
CA LYS A 794 -4.64 26.40 2.38
C LYS A 794 -4.04 27.44 1.44
N PHE A 795 -2.85 27.90 1.79
CA PHE A 795 -2.07 28.85 0.99
C PHE A 795 -0.70 28.27 0.68
N SER A 796 -0.34 28.24 -0.60
CA SER A 796 0.97 27.77 -1.05
C SER A 796 1.63 28.81 -1.97
N ILE A 797 2.88 29.14 -1.66
CA ILE A 797 3.68 30.10 -2.43
C ILE A 797 5.04 29.49 -2.77
N ALA A 798 5.45 29.63 -4.03
CA ALA A 798 6.70 29.06 -4.52
C ALA A 798 7.50 29.99 -5.46
N ARG A 799 8.84 29.95 -5.41
CA ARG A 799 9.75 30.64 -6.35
C ARG A 799 9.62 32.17 -6.39
N PHE A 800 9.61 32.82 -5.22
CA PHE A 800 9.65 34.29 -5.07
C PHE A 800 10.96 34.76 -4.43
N PRO A 801 12.02 34.99 -5.22
CA PRO A 801 13.38 35.19 -4.69
C PRO A 801 13.60 36.52 -3.98
N LYS A 802 12.77 37.55 -4.21
CA LYS A 802 12.90 38.89 -3.58
C LYS A 802 11.94 39.12 -2.41
N LEU A 803 11.01 38.21 -2.17
CA LEU A 803 10.01 38.35 -1.11
C LEU A 803 10.69 38.21 0.26
N THR A 804 10.58 39.23 1.12
CA THR A 804 11.23 39.26 2.43
C THR A 804 10.28 38.94 3.60
N SER A 805 8.99 39.29 3.48
CA SER A 805 7.97 39.06 4.52
C SER A 805 6.61 38.70 3.92
N LEU A 806 5.86 37.84 4.62
CA LEU A 806 4.46 37.48 4.32
C LEU A 806 3.46 38.03 5.37
N SER A 807 3.93 38.82 6.33
CA SER A 807 3.16 39.11 7.55
C SER A 807 1.84 39.84 7.26
N LYS A 808 1.87 40.97 6.53
CA LYS A 808 0.67 41.77 6.22
C LYS A 808 -0.37 40.99 5.40
N VAL A 809 0.10 40.20 4.45
CA VAL A 809 -0.74 39.42 3.53
C VAL A 809 -1.53 38.32 4.27
N LEU A 810 -0.88 37.67 5.24
CA LEU A 810 -1.46 36.55 5.97
C LEU A 810 -2.24 36.99 7.23
N GLU A 811 -2.04 38.21 7.72
CA GLU A 811 -2.66 38.73 8.95
C GLU A 811 -4.20 38.65 8.92
N ASN A 812 -4.80 38.91 7.76
CA ASN A 812 -6.24 38.90 7.57
C ASN A 812 -6.83 37.49 7.31
N LEU A 813 -6.00 36.46 7.13
CA LEU A 813 -6.43 35.09 6.81
C LEU A 813 -6.75 34.29 8.08
N THR A 814 -7.85 34.63 8.73
CA THR A 814 -8.25 34.06 10.02
C THR A 814 -8.60 32.55 9.99
N SER A 815 -8.92 32.01 8.81
CA SER A 815 -9.27 30.60 8.59
C SER A 815 -8.08 29.73 8.13
N LEU A 816 -6.88 30.30 7.98
CA LEU A 816 -5.74 29.59 7.43
C LEU A 816 -5.26 28.49 8.39
N GLN A 817 -5.15 27.27 7.86
CA GLN A 817 -4.72 26.08 8.60
C GLN A 817 -3.46 25.44 7.98
N HIS A 818 -3.24 25.62 6.68
CA HIS A 818 -2.09 25.05 5.98
C HIS A 818 -1.32 26.16 5.25
N LEU A 819 -0.02 26.25 5.53
CA LEU A 819 0.90 27.19 4.90
C LEU A 819 2.08 26.43 4.29
N SER A 820 2.30 26.58 2.99
CA SER A 820 3.42 25.98 2.27
C SER A 820 4.24 27.05 1.55
N ILE A 821 5.55 27.09 1.81
CA ILE A 821 6.47 28.09 1.30
C ILE A 821 7.66 27.37 0.67
N MET A 822 7.85 27.52 -0.64
CA MET A 822 8.88 26.81 -1.38
C MET A 822 9.79 27.75 -2.18
N ASN A 823 11.11 27.55 -2.15
CA ASN A 823 12.07 28.25 -3.00
C ASN A 823 11.94 29.79 -2.96
N CYS A 824 11.73 30.35 -1.76
CA CYS A 824 11.64 31.80 -1.52
C CYS A 824 12.92 32.25 -0.78
N THR A 825 13.98 32.48 -1.55
CA THR A 825 15.36 32.55 -1.03
C THR A 825 15.66 33.75 -0.12
N SER A 826 14.91 34.85 -0.24
CA SER A 826 15.07 36.04 0.61
C SER A 826 14.07 36.13 1.78
N LEU A 827 13.12 35.19 1.87
CA LEU A 827 12.07 35.24 2.87
C LEU A 827 12.65 34.89 4.24
N ASN A 828 12.54 35.82 5.20
CA ASN A 828 13.11 35.65 6.54
C ASN A 828 12.12 35.91 7.68
N VAL A 829 10.92 36.47 7.41
CA VAL A 829 9.88 36.75 8.41
C VAL A 829 8.62 35.92 8.14
N LEU A 830 8.24 35.09 9.12
CA LEU A 830 6.94 34.42 9.21
C LEU A 830 5.86 35.34 9.81
N PRO A 831 4.56 35.07 9.56
CA PRO A 831 3.46 35.83 10.15
C PRO A 831 3.45 35.80 11.68
N GLY A 832 2.66 36.69 12.29
CA GLY A 832 2.57 36.83 13.75
C GLY A 832 2.11 35.58 14.48
N GLU A 833 2.43 35.49 15.77
CA GLU A 833 2.17 34.30 16.63
C GLU A 833 0.69 33.87 16.63
N ASN A 834 -0.23 34.84 16.61
CA ASN A 834 -1.67 34.59 16.57
C ASN A 834 -2.13 33.75 15.37
N LEU A 835 -1.42 33.84 14.24
CA LEU A 835 -1.71 33.03 13.05
C LEU A 835 -1.03 31.66 13.13
N LEU A 836 0.24 31.62 13.58
CA LEU A 836 1.01 30.38 13.68
C LEU A 836 0.36 29.38 14.64
N ASP A 837 -0.22 29.83 15.75
CA ASP A 837 -0.94 28.97 16.70
C ASP A 837 -2.22 28.33 16.13
N LYS A 838 -2.74 28.84 15.00
CA LYS A 838 -3.91 28.28 14.30
C LYS A 838 -3.54 27.29 13.21
N LEU A 839 -2.27 27.26 12.79
CA LEU A 839 -1.80 26.37 11.74
C LEU A 839 -1.80 24.91 12.22
N TRP A 840 -2.21 24.03 11.31
CA TRP A 840 -2.19 22.59 11.45
C TRP A 840 -0.94 22.01 10.78
N HIS A 841 -0.54 22.64 9.67
CA HIS A 841 0.60 22.25 8.84
C HIS A 841 1.39 23.48 8.36
N LEU A 842 2.71 23.44 8.55
CA LEU A 842 3.67 24.40 8.01
C LEU A 842 4.76 23.66 7.22
N GLU A 843 4.85 23.95 5.93
CA GLU A 843 5.88 23.41 5.04
C GLU A 843 6.81 24.54 4.57
N ILE A 844 8.11 24.36 4.74
CA ILE A 844 9.15 25.30 4.31
C ILE A 844 10.22 24.53 3.54
N SER A 845 10.31 24.74 2.24
CA SER A 845 11.30 24.05 1.38
C SER A 845 12.15 25.06 0.62
N ASP A 846 13.45 24.84 0.52
CA ASP A 846 14.40 25.69 -0.21
C ASP A 846 14.34 27.18 0.17
N CYS A 847 14.12 27.48 1.46
CA CYS A 847 14.09 28.84 2.02
C CYS A 847 15.18 29.02 3.09
N PRO A 848 16.45 29.29 2.71
CA PRO A 848 17.58 29.21 3.64
C PRO A 848 17.49 30.12 4.89
N PRO A 849 17.11 31.40 4.79
CA PRO A 849 17.01 32.26 5.97
C PRO A 849 15.95 31.76 6.94
N LEU A 850 14.79 31.34 6.42
CA LEU A 850 13.69 30.89 7.25
C LEU A 850 13.95 29.52 7.89
N LYS A 851 14.59 28.61 7.13
CA LYS A 851 15.03 27.31 7.63
C LYS A 851 15.89 27.45 8.89
N GLN A 852 16.89 28.33 8.88
CA GLN A 852 17.78 28.53 10.04
C GLN A 852 17.03 28.98 11.28
N ARG A 853 16.05 29.87 11.11
CA ARG A 853 15.24 30.39 12.21
C ARG A 853 14.21 29.39 12.74
N CYS A 854 13.81 28.39 11.94
CA CYS A 854 12.83 27.37 12.32
C CYS A 854 13.46 26.07 12.87
N LEU A 855 14.80 25.99 12.97
CA LEU A 855 15.48 24.77 13.45
C LEU A 855 15.03 24.35 14.86
N LYS A 856 14.74 23.05 15.04
CA LYS A 856 14.45 22.44 16.34
C LYS A 856 15.51 22.82 17.38
N ASP A 857 15.07 23.32 18.53
CA ASP A 857 15.88 23.69 19.71
C ASP A 857 16.98 24.75 19.49
N LYS A 858 17.13 25.29 18.27
CA LYS A 858 18.19 26.26 17.91
C LYS A 858 17.66 27.55 17.29
N GLY A 859 16.56 27.45 16.55
CA GLY A 859 15.97 28.58 15.84
C GLY A 859 15.09 29.46 16.73
N ASP A 860 15.08 30.77 16.48
CA ASP A 860 14.30 31.74 17.24
C ASP A 860 12.78 31.65 16.99
N TYR A 861 12.34 31.03 15.89
CA TYR A 861 10.93 30.68 15.64
C TYR A 861 10.50 29.36 16.29
N TRP A 862 11.41 28.57 16.86
CA TRP A 862 11.08 27.22 17.36
C TRP A 862 9.90 27.22 18.33
N ASN A 863 9.94 28.07 19.36
CA ASN A 863 8.88 28.17 20.36
C ASN A 863 7.53 28.59 19.77
N LYS A 864 7.55 29.28 18.62
CA LYS A 864 6.35 29.78 17.93
C LYS A 864 5.71 28.71 17.04
N ILE A 865 6.51 27.78 16.51
CA ILE A 865 6.04 26.73 15.59
C ILE A 865 5.92 25.36 16.25
N ALA A 866 6.52 25.15 17.43
CA ALA A 866 6.52 23.85 18.12
C ALA A 866 5.11 23.35 18.50
N GLY A 867 4.13 24.26 18.60
CA GLY A 867 2.73 23.92 18.83
C GLY A 867 1.98 23.43 17.60
N ILE A 868 2.51 23.65 16.40
CA ILE A 868 1.91 23.20 15.14
C ILE A 868 2.05 21.68 15.05
N PRO A 869 0.97 20.92 14.80
CA PRO A 869 1.03 19.46 14.70
C PRO A 869 2.05 18.94 13.69
N CYS A 870 2.09 19.53 12.48
CA CYS A 870 3.04 19.15 11.45
C CYS A 870 3.88 20.34 10.98
N VAL A 871 5.19 20.22 11.10
CA VAL A 871 6.14 21.18 10.54
C VAL A 871 7.16 20.41 9.70
N GLU A 872 7.21 20.71 8.41
CA GLU A 872 8.13 20.10 7.45
C GLU A 872 9.12 21.15 6.94
N ILE A 873 10.41 20.81 6.98
CA ILE A 873 11.50 21.64 6.47
C ILE A 873 12.29 20.82 5.45
N ASP A 874 12.36 21.30 4.20
CA ASP A 874 13.00 20.63 3.05
C ASP A 874 12.57 19.16 2.91
N GLY A 875 11.26 18.90 3.02
CA GLY A 875 10.68 17.55 2.95
C GLY A 875 10.99 16.65 4.16
N THR A 876 11.58 17.20 5.22
CA THR A 876 11.81 16.48 6.48
C THR A 876 10.90 17.00 7.57
N TYR A 877 10.10 16.10 8.17
CA TYR A 877 9.34 16.43 9.37
C TYR A 877 10.31 16.83 10.49
N ILE A 878 10.12 18.01 11.08
CA ILE A 878 11.11 18.64 11.97
C ILE A 878 11.45 17.81 13.22
N TYR A 879 10.52 16.95 13.64
CA TYR A 879 10.73 16.04 14.78
C TYR A 879 11.32 14.70 14.36
N ARG A 880 11.42 14.39 13.05
CA ARG A 880 12.12 13.21 12.56
C ARG A 880 13.60 13.35 12.86
N GLN A 881 14.13 12.47 13.72
CA GLN A 881 15.57 12.38 13.89
C GLN A 881 16.18 11.76 12.63
N ASN A 882 17.26 12.37 12.11
CA ASN A 882 18.05 11.75 11.05
C ASN A 882 18.59 10.42 11.60
N SER A 883 18.24 9.32 10.94
CA SER A 883 18.86 8.03 11.16
C SER A 883 20.34 8.14 10.80
N GLY A 884 21.18 8.29 11.82
CA GLY A 884 22.63 8.11 11.71
C GLY A 884 22.98 6.64 11.60
#